data_AF-A0A519V6J6-F1
#
_entry.id   AF-A0A519V6J6-F1
#
_cell.length_a   1.000
_cell.length_b   1.000
_cell.length_c   1.000
_cell.angle_alpha   90.00
_cell.angle_beta   90.00
_cell.angle_gamma   90.00
#
_symmetry.space_group_name_H-M   'P 1'
#
loop_
_entity.id
_entity.type
_entity.pdbx_description
1 polymer ?
#
loop_
_entity_poly.entity_id
_entity_poly.type
_entity_poly.pdbx_seq_one_letter_code
_entity_poly.pdbx_strand_id
1 'polypeptide(L)'
;MFNQPIRNIQDFLLSTYFADGLRITIGVLCPSLLLAQFGMLQYGMTLSLGALCISVVDSPGPIVHRRNAMLITTVLISVISIIVGLTNKSIIVTGTLLVICSFIFSMLSIYGDRAASIGISVLLIMVLSIDDIRPWREVLFYALLIFAGSVWYTLLSYFVYRLRPYRLVQQILSDSILQVSEFLRAKAKFYHANADYEKNYAELLQLQVHVHEKQNEVREVLFRTREIVRESTPEGRFLLLVFVDMVDLFEQVMSTYYNYKQLHEQFDSIGILPQYEDVINKIAASLDEISFALKSGGTPTLAYGLVDDVAKLKKEITKLEVNSEEKYTTLGLIALKNIEVNIENIVSRVKTINSYFNKKEKKNLKSRDIDVDKFVTRQSTDVKLLQDNLTFSSSTFRHSLRVAIVMLIGFVVAKSLDFAHSYWILLTILVISKPGFSLTKERNIQRLIGTIVGAFIGMGILMYIHDKHTLFVILLICMIGSYSFQRKNYVISVLFMTPYILVLFDFLGMGSMSIARERIYDTLIGSGIALLASYSLFPNWEHEKLKQAMIDIIKANSSYFKEVTLLYFEQTQNLTNYKLARKAVYVSTSNLASLFQRMFSEPKSKQLHIKELHQFTVLNHLLSSYIATLSLYKKEHQFVHSNFEELKPVSENTLYLLNLSADNLAVHQENMSNVPLIRRKNSTEISVEDENMIIAEQFDSIQKVAYDIFKLAEKLKI
;
A
#
# COMPACT_ATOMS: atom_id res chain seq x y z
N MET A 1 -24.61 16.06 -3.63
CA MET A 1 -23.40 16.37 -2.82
C MET A 1 -23.63 16.31 -1.30
N PHE A 2 -24.85 16.56 -0.77
CA PHE A 2 -25.15 16.56 0.68
C PHE A 2 -24.95 15.24 1.46
N ASN A 3 -24.83 14.09 0.79
CA ASN A 3 -24.67 12.78 1.47
C ASN A 3 -23.20 12.34 1.67
N GLN A 4 -22.22 13.05 1.13
CA GLN A 4 -20.80 12.66 1.23
C GLN A 4 -20.26 12.52 2.67
N PRO A 5 -20.53 13.44 3.63
CA PRO A 5 -19.99 13.28 4.99
C PRO A 5 -20.66 12.13 5.76
N ILE A 6 -21.95 11.91 5.57
CA ILE A 6 -22.69 10.78 6.17
C ILE A 6 -22.17 9.45 5.62
N ARG A 7 -21.91 9.39 4.31
CA ARG A 7 -21.36 8.23 3.63
C ARG A 7 -19.93 7.92 4.11
N ASN A 8 -19.09 8.93 4.30
CA ASN A 8 -17.73 8.77 4.85
C ASN A 8 -17.71 8.13 6.26
N ILE A 9 -18.68 8.47 7.11
CA ILE A 9 -18.81 7.87 8.45
C ILE A 9 -19.29 6.42 8.33
N GLN A 10 -20.30 6.15 7.51
CA GLN A 10 -20.79 4.79 7.26
C GLN A 10 -19.70 3.91 6.65
N ASP A 11 -18.91 4.43 5.70
CA ASP A 11 -17.78 3.76 5.08
C ASP A 11 -16.71 3.40 6.12
N PHE A 12 -16.44 4.28 7.07
CA PHE A 12 -15.53 3.99 8.17
C PHE A 12 -16.09 2.90 9.10
N LEU A 13 -17.35 3.00 9.53
CA LEU A 13 -17.97 1.99 10.39
C LEU A 13 -18.05 0.61 9.73
N LEU A 14 -18.17 0.57 8.40
CA LEU A 14 -18.17 -0.66 7.60
C LEU A 14 -16.76 -1.16 7.22
N SER A 15 -15.70 -0.40 7.56
CA SER A 15 -14.32 -0.71 7.21
C SER A 15 -13.72 -1.87 8.02
N THR A 16 -12.64 -2.47 7.50
CA THR A 16 -11.79 -3.45 8.23
C THR A 16 -11.26 -2.85 9.52
N TYR A 17 -10.83 -1.60 9.47
CA TYR A 17 -10.23 -0.87 10.60
C TYR A 17 -11.18 -0.79 11.80
N PHE A 18 -12.44 -0.41 11.59
CA PHE A 18 -13.41 -0.33 12.68
C PHE A 18 -13.72 -1.72 13.26
N ALA A 19 -13.97 -2.71 12.39
CA ALA A 19 -14.24 -4.08 12.80
C ALA A 19 -13.07 -4.72 13.57
N ASP A 20 -11.83 -4.47 13.13
CA ASP A 20 -10.62 -4.89 13.84
C ASP A 20 -10.54 -4.20 15.21
N GLY A 21 -10.76 -2.88 15.28
CA GLY A 21 -10.74 -2.16 16.55
C GLY A 21 -11.76 -2.67 17.57
N LEU A 22 -12.98 -2.99 17.11
CA LEU A 22 -14.02 -3.60 17.94
C LEU A 22 -13.61 -5.01 18.40
N ARG A 23 -13.12 -5.86 17.49
CA ARG A 23 -12.65 -7.22 17.82
C ARG A 23 -11.51 -7.19 18.84
N ILE A 24 -10.53 -6.32 18.63
CA ILE A 24 -9.36 -6.19 19.52
C ILE A 24 -9.81 -5.72 20.90
N THR A 25 -10.67 -4.69 20.95
CA THR A 25 -11.21 -4.17 22.22
C THR A 25 -11.94 -5.26 22.99
N ILE A 26 -12.87 -5.98 22.36
CA ILE A 26 -13.61 -7.08 22.98
C ILE A 26 -12.65 -8.21 23.42
N GLY A 27 -11.71 -8.59 22.56
CA GLY A 27 -10.77 -9.67 22.83
C GLY A 27 -9.83 -9.39 24.00
N VAL A 28 -9.39 -8.13 24.15
CA VAL A 28 -8.50 -7.69 25.23
C VAL A 28 -9.27 -7.42 26.52
N LEU A 29 -10.44 -6.76 26.50
CA LEU A 29 -11.17 -6.43 27.73
C LEU A 29 -11.93 -7.61 28.35
N CYS A 30 -12.48 -8.50 27.53
CA CYS A 30 -13.39 -9.55 28.01
C CYS A 30 -12.78 -10.41 29.13
N PRO A 31 -11.52 -10.89 29.04
CA PRO A 31 -10.87 -11.60 30.14
C PRO A 31 -10.83 -10.84 31.47
N SER A 32 -10.44 -9.56 31.44
CA SER A 32 -10.37 -8.72 32.63
C SER A 32 -11.73 -8.54 33.28
N LEU A 33 -12.76 -8.25 32.46
CA LEU A 33 -14.12 -8.01 32.95
C LEU A 33 -14.77 -9.27 33.52
N LEU A 34 -14.58 -10.42 32.88
CA LEU A 34 -15.09 -11.70 33.36
C LEU A 34 -14.46 -12.08 34.71
N LEU A 35 -13.14 -12.01 34.82
CA LEU A 35 -12.44 -12.36 36.06
C LEU A 35 -12.65 -11.32 37.17
N ALA A 36 -12.93 -10.06 36.83
CA ALA A 36 -13.30 -9.04 37.81
C ALA A 36 -14.58 -9.40 38.59
N GLN A 37 -15.56 -10.06 37.95
CA GLN A 37 -16.79 -10.52 38.63
C GLN A 37 -16.51 -11.54 39.75
N PHE A 38 -15.37 -12.23 39.66
CA PHE A 38 -14.92 -13.20 40.67
C PHE A 38 -13.87 -12.62 41.63
N GLY A 39 -13.64 -11.30 41.61
CA GLY A 39 -12.59 -10.65 42.41
C GLY A 39 -11.15 -10.92 41.92
N MET A 40 -10.99 -11.49 40.72
CA MET A 40 -9.72 -11.96 40.15
C MET A 40 -9.16 -11.01 39.08
N LEU A 41 -9.35 -9.68 39.25
CA LEU A 41 -9.00 -8.68 38.24
C LEU A 41 -7.52 -8.74 37.80
N GLN A 42 -6.59 -8.94 38.73
CA GLN A 42 -5.15 -9.02 38.41
C GLN A 42 -4.83 -10.15 37.44
N TYR A 43 -5.40 -11.34 37.65
CA TYR A 43 -5.23 -12.47 36.73
C TYR A 43 -5.90 -12.20 35.38
N GLY A 44 -7.04 -11.51 35.39
CA GLY A 44 -7.72 -11.06 34.17
C GLY A 44 -6.89 -10.10 33.34
N MET A 45 -6.16 -9.17 33.97
CA MET A 45 -5.24 -8.26 33.28
C MET A 45 -4.06 -9.01 32.65
N THR A 46 -3.47 -9.98 33.35
CA THR A 46 -2.41 -10.84 32.77
C THR A 46 -2.92 -11.65 31.57
N LEU A 47 -4.14 -12.19 31.65
CA LEU A 47 -4.75 -12.90 30.53
C LEU A 47 -5.01 -11.95 29.35
N SER A 48 -5.45 -10.73 29.65
CA SER A 48 -5.66 -9.66 28.65
C SER A 48 -4.36 -9.22 27.97
N LEU A 49 -3.23 -9.27 28.68
CA LEU A 49 -1.90 -8.98 28.14
C LEU A 49 -1.50 -10.00 27.05
N GLY A 50 -1.75 -11.29 27.29
CA GLY A 50 -1.57 -12.32 26.27
C GLY A 50 -2.45 -12.10 25.04
N ALA A 51 -3.72 -11.75 25.26
CA ALA A 51 -4.64 -11.39 24.18
C ALA A 51 -4.15 -10.17 23.37
N LEU A 52 -3.64 -9.14 24.05
CA LEU A 52 -3.07 -7.94 23.42
C LEU A 52 -1.88 -8.29 22.53
N CYS A 53 -0.95 -9.12 22.98
CA CYS A 53 0.20 -9.55 22.19
C CYS A 53 -0.24 -10.23 20.88
N ILE A 54 -1.16 -11.20 20.94
CA ILE A 54 -1.66 -11.87 19.72
C ILE A 54 -2.39 -10.89 18.79
N SER A 55 -3.11 -9.90 19.35
CA SER A 55 -3.79 -8.89 18.54
C SER A 55 -2.87 -8.07 17.63
N VAL A 56 -1.60 -7.88 18.03
CA VAL A 56 -0.59 -7.18 17.20
C VAL A 56 -0.26 -7.98 15.93
N VAL A 57 -0.20 -9.30 16.04
CA VAL A 57 0.12 -10.23 14.94
C VAL A 57 -1.08 -10.47 14.02
N ASP A 58 -2.29 -10.20 14.55
CA ASP A 58 -3.58 -10.37 13.90
C ASP A 58 -3.79 -9.36 12.76
N SER A 59 -3.07 -9.58 11.67
CA SER A 59 -3.01 -8.73 10.47
C SER A 59 -3.89 -9.28 9.34
N PRO A 60 -4.58 -8.40 8.58
CA PRO A 60 -5.25 -8.72 7.34
C PRO A 60 -4.38 -9.58 6.42
N GLY A 61 -4.97 -10.63 5.88
CA GLY A 61 -4.31 -11.47 4.89
C GLY A 61 -4.87 -12.88 4.88
N PRO A 62 -4.19 -13.81 4.17
CA PRO A 62 -4.69 -15.16 3.99
C PRO A 62 -4.79 -15.90 5.33
N ILE A 63 -5.90 -16.65 5.50
CA ILE A 63 -6.29 -17.26 6.78
C ILE A 63 -5.24 -18.22 7.34
N VAL A 64 -4.60 -19.01 6.47
CA VAL A 64 -3.60 -20.02 6.87
C VAL A 64 -2.37 -19.34 7.48
N HIS A 65 -1.86 -18.29 6.83
CA HIS A 65 -0.72 -17.54 7.31
C HIS A 65 -1.04 -16.78 8.60
N ARG A 66 -2.24 -16.22 8.72
CA ARG A 66 -2.72 -15.55 9.93
C ARG A 66 -2.80 -16.52 11.11
N ARG A 67 -3.43 -17.68 10.93
CA ARG A 67 -3.52 -18.75 11.95
C ARG A 67 -2.14 -19.20 12.40
N ASN A 68 -1.26 -19.55 11.45
CA ASN A 68 0.07 -20.05 11.78
C ASN A 68 0.89 -18.99 12.52
N ALA A 69 0.81 -17.72 12.13
CA ALA A 69 1.49 -16.63 12.83
C ALA A 69 0.99 -16.45 14.28
N MET A 70 -0.32 -16.50 14.52
CA MET A 70 -0.88 -16.42 15.88
C MET A 70 -0.46 -17.61 16.76
N LEU A 71 -0.43 -18.83 16.21
CA LEU A 71 0.02 -20.02 16.93
C LEU A 71 1.51 -19.97 17.28
N ILE A 72 2.37 -19.60 16.31
CA ILE A 72 3.81 -19.43 16.54
C ILE A 72 4.04 -18.36 17.62
N THR A 73 3.33 -17.23 17.52
CA THR A 73 3.43 -16.15 18.52
C THR A 73 3.03 -16.63 19.91
N THR A 74 1.94 -17.39 20.01
CA THR A 74 1.45 -17.95 21.28
C THR A 74 2.53 -18.79 21.96
N VAL A 75 3.22 -19.65 21.21
CA VAL A 75 4.33 -20.45 21.76
C VAL A 75 5.49 -19.55 22.18
N LEU A 76 5.90 -18.61 21.33
CA LEU A 76 7.05 -17.75 21.59
C LEU A 76 6.85 -16.84 22.81
N ILE A 77 5.69 -16.19 22.95
CA ILE A 77 5.42 -15.30 24.09
C ILE A 77 5.34 -16.07 25.40
N SER A 78 4.79 -17.28 25.39
CA SER A 78 4.78 -18.14 26.59
C SER A 78 6.18 -18.55 27.00
N VAL A 79 7.01 -19.02 26.06
CA VAL A 79 8.41 -19.38 26.35
C VAL A 79 9.21 -18.18 26.84
N ILE A 80 9.09 -17.03 26.17
CA ILE A 80 9.83 -15.81 26.56
C ILE A 80 9.34 -15.28 27.91
N SER A 81 8.05 -15.37 28.23
CA SER A 81 7.54 -14.97 29.56
C SER A 81 8.15 -15.81 30.69
N ILE A 82 8.38 -17.11 30.47
CA ILE A 82 9.07 -17.98 31.43
C ILE A 82 10.54 -17.57 31.56
N ILE A 83 11.25 -17.40 30.44
CA ILE A 83 12.68 -17.05 30.45
C ILE A 83 12.90 -15.71 31.15
N VAL A 84 12.10 -14.69 30.83
CA VAL A 84 12.16 -13.37 31.47
C VAL A 84 11.84 -13.47 32.96
N GLY A 85 10.77 -14.18 33.33
CA GLY A 85 10.38 -14.36 34.73
C GLY A 85 11.42 -15.08 35.59
N LEU A 86 12.25 -15.95 34.99
CA LEU A 86 13.36 -16.63 35.69
C LEU A 86 14.64 -15.79 35.75
N THR A 87 14.84 -14.84 34.83
CA THR A 87 16.10 -14.09 34.66
C THR A 87 16.05 -12.66 35.19
N ASN A 88 14.85 -12.12 35.42
CA ASN A 88 14.59 -10.75 35.90
C ASN A 88 15.27 -10.39 37.24
N LYS A 89 15.73 -11.37 38.02
CA LYS A 89 16.48 -11.13 39.26
C LYS A 89 17.85 -10.49 39.02
N SER A 90 18.48 -10.75 37.87
CA SER A 90 19.81 -10.21 37.54
C SER A 90 19.70 -9.18 36.41
N ILE A 91 20.08 -7.94 36.71
CA ILE A 91 20.03 -6.81 35.77
C ILE A 91 20.91 -7.09 34.54
N ILE A 92 22.09 -7.68 34.74
CA ILE A 92 23.05 -7.98 33.66
C ILE A 92 22.50 -9.07 32.74
N VAL A 93 21.93 -10.14 33.31
CA VAL A 93 21.35 -11.25 32.53
C VAL A 93 20.14 -10.75 31.75
N THR A 94 19.28 -9.95 32.39
CA THR A 94 18.09 -9.38 31.75
C THR A 94 18.46 -8.44 30.60
N GLY A 95 19.46 -7.57 30.79
CA GLY A 95 19.96 -6.69 29.74
C GLY A 95 20.58 -7.46 28.57
N THR A 96 21.35 -8.52 28.85
CA THR A 96 21.94 -9.39 27.82
C THR A 96 20.86 -10.13 27.03
N LEU A 97 19.87 -10.68 27.73
CA LEU A 97 18.72 -11.34 27.11
C LEU A 97 17.96 -10.35 26.21
N LEU A 98 17.75 -9.11 26.68
CA LEU A 98 17.06 -8.07 25.90
C LEU A 98 17.77 -7.79 24.58
N VAL A 99 19.10 -7.67 24.59
CA VAL A 99 19.90 -7.46 23.38
C VAL A 99 19.78 -8.63 22.41
N ILE A 100 19.97 -9.85 22.91
CA ILE A 100 19.90 -11.08 22.08
C ILE A 100 18.51 -11.24 21.48
N CYS A 101 17.46 -11.13 22.29
CA CYS A 101 16.08 -11.22 21.82
C CYS A 101 15.74 -10.10 20.85
N SER A 102 16.17 -8.85 21.12
CA SER A 102 15.93 -7.71 20.22
C SER A 102 16.54 -7.95 18.84
N PHE A 103 17.77 -8.49 18.78
CA PHE A 103 18.40 -8.84 17.52
C PHE A 103 17.66 -9.97 16.79
N ILE A 104 17.41 -11.09 17.46
CA ILE A 104 16.79 -12.30 16.86
C ILE A 104 15.37 -11.99 16.35
N PHE A 105 14.55 -11.35 17.18
CA PHE A 105 13.15 -11.08 16.83
C PHE A 105 13.01 -9.95 15.82
N SER A 106 13.95 -8.99 15.78
CA SER A 106 14.00 -8.01 14.70
C SER A 106 14.41 -8.64 13.35
N MET A 107 15.29 -9.66 13.36
CA MET A 107 15.68 -10.37 12.13
C MET A 107 14.52 -11.10 11.46
N LEU A 108 13.46 -11.45 12.19
CA LEU A 108 12.25 -12.05 11.62
C LEU A 108 11.59 -11.16 10.56
N SER A 109 11.87 -9.85 10.55
CA SER A 109 11.39 -8.94 9.51
C SER A 109 11.79 -9.34 8.08
N ILE A 110 12.83 -10.16 7.92
CA ILE A 110 13.24 -10.72 6.63
C ILE A 110 12.15 -11.57 5.96
N TYR A 111 11.31 -12.23 6.76
CA TYR A 111 10.20 -13.06 6.29
C TYR A 111 8.91 -12.23 6.04
N GLY A 112 9.01 -10.90 6.08
CA GLY A 112 7.93 -9.95 5.79
C GLY A 112 7.25 -9.35 7.03
N ASP A 113 6.28 -8.47 6.78
CA ASP A 113 5.64 -7.66 7.83
C ASP A 113 4.93 -8.47 8.92
N ARG A 114 4.36 -9.63 8.55
CA ARG A 114 3.70 -10.51 9.52
C ARG A 114 4.72 -11.12 10.48
N ALA A 115 5.87 -11.56 9.99
CA ALA A 115 6.95 -12.08 10.82
C ALA A 115 7.59 -10.98 11.68
N ALA A 116 7.74 -9.77 11.14
CA ALA A 116 8.11 -8.59 11.93
C ALA A 116 7.14 -8.33 13.09
N SER A 117 5.83 -8.48 12.85
CA SER A 117 4.79 -8.32 13.88
C SER A 117 4.89 -9.38 14.99
N ILE A 118 5.25 -10.63 14.65
CA ILE A 118 5.56 -11.68 15.64
C ILE A 118 6.72 -11.21 16.53
N GLY A 119 7.80 -10.72 15.93
CA GLY A 119 8.97 -10.23 16.66
C GLY A 119 8.63 -9.06 17.60
N ILE A 120 7.85 -8.09 17.13
CA ILE A 120 7.37 -6.96 17.95
C ILE A 120 6.50 -7.46 19.11
N SER A 121 5.59 -8.41 18.88
CA SER A 121 4.73 -8.97 19.92
C SER A 121 5.53 -9.69 21.02
N VAL A 122 6.60 -10.38 20.65
CA VAL A 122 7.46 -11.09 21.60
C VAL A 122 8.33 -10.12 22.40
N LEU A 123 8.86 -9.09 21.75
CA LEU A 123 9.58 -8.02 22.44
C LEU A 123 8.66 -7.19 23.34
N LEU A 124 7.39 -7.01 22.95
CA LEU A 124 6.38 -6.34 23.75
C LEU A 124 6.17 -7.05 25.09
N ILE A 125 5.92 -8.38 25.10
CA ILE A 125 5.70 -9.11 26.35
C ILE A 125 6.96 -9.11 27.23
N MET A 126 8.13 -9.19 26.60
CA MET A 126 9.42 -9.15 27.29
C MET A 126 9.63 -7.81 28.01
N VAL A 127 9.42 -6.70 27.31
CA VAL A 127 9.56 -5.35 27.87
C VAL A 127 8.54 -5.11 28.98
N LEU A 128 7.29 -5.55 28.82
CA LEU A 128 6.24 -5.37 29.83
C LEU A 128 6.46 -6.22 31.09
N SER A 129 7.24 -7.30 31.01
CA SER A 129 7.51 -8.21 32.14
C SER A 129 8.90 -8.00 32.78
N ILE A 130 9.66 -6.99 32.33
CA ILE A 130 11.08 -6.83 32.68
C ILE A 130 11.31 -6.43 34.14
N ASP A 131 10.38 -5.68 34.73
CA ASP A 131 10.45 -5.15 36.09
C ASP A 131 9.62 -5.97 37.09
N ASP A 132 8.92 -7.00 36.62
CA ASP A 132 8.00 -7.82 37.41
C ASP A 132 8.70 -9.06 37.99
N ILE A 133 9.32 -8.90 39.16
CA ILE A 133 10.08 -9.97 39.83
C ILE A 133 9.14 -10.89 40.60
N ARG A 134 9.07 -12.16 40.18
CA ARG A 134 8.18 -13.18 40.75
C ARG A 134 8.93 -14.39 41.31
N PRO A 135 8.41 -15.08 42.32
CA PRO A 135 8.89 -16.40 42.72
C PRO A 135 8.75 -17.41 41.57
N TRP A 136 9.67 -18.37 41.47
CA TRP A 136 9.69 -19.34 40.36
C TRP A 136 8.37 -20.12 40.18
N ARG A 137 7.63 -20.37 41.27
CA ARG A 137 6.32 -21.04 41.23
C ARG A 137 5.24 -20.20 40.55
N GLU A 138 5.30 -18.88 40.74
CA GLU A 138 4.36 -17.93 40.14
C GLU A 138 4.70 -17.60 38.69
N VAL A 139 5.98 -17.72 38.30
CA VAL A 139 6.42 -17.51 36.91
C VAL A 139 5.68 -18.45 35.95
N LEU A 140 5.56 -19.74 36.30
CA LEU A 140 4.84 -20.71 35.48
C LEU A 140 3.34 -20.39 35.40
N PHE A 141 2.73 -19.97 36.51
CA PHE A 141 1.32 -19.61 36.53
C PHE A 141 1.05 -18.34 35.70
N TYR A 142 1.90 -17.33 35.81
CA TYR A 142 1.87 -16.11 34.99
C TYR A 142 1.99 -16.42 33.50
N ALA A 143 2.94 -17.27 33.11
CA ALA A 143 3.12 -17.71 31.73
C ALA A 143 1.90 -18.50 31.20
N LEU A 144 1.27 -19.31 32.05
CA LEU A 144 0.04 -20.04 31.72
C LEU A 144 -1.15 -19.10 31.49
N LEU A 145 -1.27 -18.03 32.29
CA LEU A 145 -2.29 -17.00 32.07
C LEU A 145 -2.07 -16.26 30.74
N ILE A 146 -0.82 -15.90 30.41
CA ILE A 146 -0.48 -15.32 29.10
C ILE A 146 -0.84 -16.29 27.98
N PHE A 147 -0.50 -17.57 28.11
CA PHE A 147 -0.86 -18.60 27.14
C PHE A 147 -2.37 -18.69 26.95
N ALA A 148 -3.13 -18.76 28.05
CA ALA A 148 -4.59 -18.84 28.02
C ALA A 148 -5.22 -17.63 27.31
N GLY A 149 -4.71 -16.42 27.58
CA GLY A 149 -5.13 -15.18 26.92
C GLY A 149 -4.87 -15.16 25.43
N SER A 150 -3.71 -15.70 25.05
CA SER A 150 -3.29 -15.82 23.66
C SER A 150 -4.16 -16.79 22.87
N VAL A 151 -4.48 -17.94 23.49
CA VAL A 151 -5.41 -18.93 22.94
C VAL A 151 -6.82 -18.35 22.83
N TRP A 152 -7.32 -17.67 23.87
CA TRP A 152 -8.62 -17.00 23.87
C TRP A 152 -8.77 -16.04 22.67
N TYR A 153 -7.82 -15.13 22.49
CA TYR A 153 -7.88 -14.18 21.39
C TYR A 153 -7.80 -14.87 20.03
N THR A 154 -6.96 -15.91 19.90
CA THR A 154 -6.85 -16.72 18.67
C THR A 154 -8.20 -17.38 18.32
N LEU A 155 -8.89 -17.94 19.32
CA LEU A 155 -10.21 -18.55 19.14
C LEU A 155 -11.27 -17.50 18.76
N LEU A 156 -11.29 -16.35 19.43
CA LEU A 156 -12.19 -15.24 19.09
C LEU A 156 -11.97 -14.76 17.65
N SER A 157 -10.71 -14.57 17.25
CA SER A 157 -10.32 -14.15 15.91
C SER A 157 -10.79 -15.16 14.84
N TYR A 158 -10.62 -16.45 15.12
CA TYR A 158 -11.08 -17.52 14.23
C TYR A 158 -12.61 -17.59 14.14
N PHE A 159 -13.31 -17.45 15.27
CA PHE A 159 -14.77 -17.47 15.32
C PHE A 159 -15.39 -16.32 14.51
N VAL A 160 -14.89 -15.09 14.67
CA VAL A 160 -15.35 -13.93 13.90
C VAL A 160 -15.13 -14.13 12.40
N TYR A 161 -14.00 -14.74 12.01
CA TYR A 161 -13.72 -15.05 10.61
C TYR A 161 -14.69 -16.10 10.04
N ARG A 162 -14.96 -17.17 10.79
CA ARG A 162 -15.87 -18.26 10.36
C ARG A 162 -17.28 -17.74 10.08
N LEU A 163 -17.72 -16.73 10.81
CA LEU A 163 -19.04 -16.10 10.60
C LEU A 163 -19.12 -15.29 9.30
N ARG A 164 -18.02 -14.71 8.82
CA ARG A 164 -17.98 -13.85 7.63
C ARG A 164 -16.68 -14.02 6.81
N PRO A 165 -16.46 -15.18 6.17
CA PRO A 165 -15.18 -15.53 5.53
C PRO A 165 -14.79 -14.59 4.38
N TYR A 166 -15.76 -14.12 3.59
CA TYR A 166 -15.53 -13.24 2.43
C TYR A 166 -15.39 -11.76 2.76
N ARG A 167 -15.66 -11.36 4.02
CA ARG A 167 -15.77 -9.94 4.39
C ARG A 167 -14.46 -9.19 4.17
N LEU A 168 -13.34 -9.83 4.50
CA LEU A 168 -12.02 -9.24 4.34
C LEU A 168 -11.74 -8.93 2.86
N VAL A 169 -12.02 -9.89 1.96
CA VAL A 169 -11.79 -9.71 0.52
C VAL A 169 -12.73 -8.66 -0.06
N GLN A 170 -14.00 -8.66 0.33
CA GLN A 170 -14.97 -7.62 -0.07
C GLN A 170 -14.48 -6.22 0.31
N GLN A 171 -13.91 -6.04 1.50
CA GLN A 171 -13.42 -4.76 1.97
C GLN A 171 -12.15 -4.32 1.23
N ILE A 172 -11.15 -5.20 1.10
CA ILE A 172 -9.89 -4.87 0.39
C ILE A 172 -10.18 -4.59 -1.09
N LEU A 173 -11.08 -5.36 -1.72
CA LEU A 173 -11.50 -5.13 -3.10
C LEU A 173 -12.29 -3.82 -3.24
N SER A 174 -13.16 -3.48 -2.29
CA SER A 174 -13.84 -2.18 -2.27
C SER A 174 -12.85 -1.02 -2.15
N ASP A 175 -11.85 -1.12 -1.28
CA ASP A 175 -10.81 -0.10 -1.14
C ASP A 175 -9.99 0.04 -2.43
N SER A 176 -9.70 -1.07 -3.12
CA SER A 176 -9.07 -1.06 -4.45
C SER A 176 -9.92 -0.33 -5.50
N ILE A 177 -11.23 -0.58 -5.54
CA ILE A 177 -12.17 0.10 -6.46
C ILE A 177 -12.21 1.61 -6.18
N LEU A 178 -12.18 2.01 -4.91
CA LEU A 178 -12.15 3.41 -4.52
C LEU A 178 -10.84 4.09 -4.97
N GLN A 179 -9.69 3.42 -4.91
CA GLN A 179 -8.44 3.99 -5.44
C GLN A 179 -8.51 4.18 -6.96
N VAL A 180 -9.17 3.27 -7.69
CA VAL A 180 -9.39 3.41 -9.13
C VAL A 180 -10.35 4.57 -9.44
N SER A 181 -11.38 4.81 -8.61
CA SER A 181 -12.27 5.96 -8.79
C SER A 181 -11.57 7.29 -8.53
N GLU A 182 -10.75 7.39 -7.49
CA GLU A 182 -9.90 8.56 -7.22
C GLU A 182 -8.89 8.79 -8.35
N PHE A 183 -8.30 7.73 -8.90
CA PHE A 183 -7.43 7.82 -10.07
C PHE A 183 -8.17 8.42 -11.27
N LEU A 184 -9.39 7.96 -11.56
CA LEU A 184 -10.23 8.51 -12.63
C LEU A 184 -10.56 10.00 -12.41
N ARG A 185 -10.83 10.41 -11.17
CA ARG A 185 -11.03 11.83 -10.83
C ARG A 185 -9.79 12.67 -11.08
N ALA A 186 -8.62 12.18 -10.68
CA ALA A 186 -7.36 12.86 -10.99
C ALA A 186 -7.13 12.96 -12.50
N LYS A 187 -7.53 11.94 -13.26
CA LYS A 187 -7.48 11.97 -14.73
C LYS A 187 -8.47 12.97 -15.34
N ALA A 188 -9.66 13.12 -14.77
CA ALA A 188 -10.64 14.12 -15.19
C ALA A 188 -10.08 15.57 -15.09
N LYS A 189 -9.23 15.87 -14.09
CA LYS A 189 -8.63 17.21 -13.92
C LYS A 189 -7.75 17.66 -15.11
N PHE A 190 -7.30 16.73 -15.96
CA PHE A 190 -6.55 17.07 -17.17
C PHE A 190 -7.40 17.72 -18.26
N TYR A 191 -8.73 17.66 -18.16
CA TYR A 191 -9.67 18.28 -19.09
C TYR A 191 -10.21 19.62 -18.57
N HIS A 192 -9.81 20.02 -17.36
CA HIS A 192 -10.22 21.28 -16.75
C HIS A 192 -9.55 22.47 -17.43
N ALA A 193 -10.25 23.60 -17.52
CA ALA A 193 -9.67 24.83 -18.06
C ALA A 193 -8.48 25.30 -17.21
N ASN A 194 -7.35 25.63 -17.84
CA ASN A 194 -6.09 26.02 -17.16
C ASN A 194 -5.53 24.95 -16.20
N ALA A 195 -5.53 23.68 -16.60
CA ALA A 195 -4.97 22.58 -15.80
C ALA A 195 -3.47 22.77 -15.50
N ASP A 196 -3.09 22.60 -14.23
CA ASP A 196 -1.69 22.47 -13.82
C ASP A 196 -1.21 21.04 -14.12
N TYR A 197 -0.62 20.85 -15.30
CA TYR A 197 -0.19 19.53 -15.76
C TYR A 197 0.87 18.91 -14.84
N GLU A 198 1.84 19.67 -14.34
CA GLU A 198 2.89 19.13 -13.48
C GLU A 198 2.31 18.58 -12.17
N LYS A 199 1.44 19.36 -11.51
CA LYS A 199 0.77 18.95 -10.29
C LYS A 199 -0.16 17.75 -10.53
N ASN A 200 -0.94 17.78 -11.60
CA ASN A 200 -1.86 16.69 -11.93
C ASN A 200 -1.10 15.39 -12.25
N TYR A 201 0.05 15.46 -12.95
CA TYR A 201 0.89 14.28 -13.18
C TYR A 201 1.48 13.72 -11.89
N ALA A 202 1.95 14.59 -10.99
CA ALA A 202 2.46 14.16 -9.69
C ALA A 202 1.37 13.44 -8.86
N GLU A 203 0.15 13.97 -8.84
CA GLU A 203 -1.01 13.34 -8.17
C GLU A 203 -1.39 12.00 -8.82
N LEU A 204 -1.44 11.96 -10.15
CA LEU A 204 -1.76 10.75 -10.93
C LEU A 204 -0.76 9.61 -10.64
N LEU A 205 0.55 9.92 -10.64
CA LEU A 205 1.61 8.97 -10.32
C LEU A 205 1.45 8.41 -8.90
N GLN A 206 1.15 9.26 -7.92
CA GLN A 206 0.91 8.81 -6.56
C GLN A 206 -0.29 7.88 -6.49
N LEU A 207 -1.43 8.24 -7.08
CA LEU A 207 -2.62 7.40 -7.07
C LEU A 207 -2.39 6.06 -7.78
N GLN A 208 -1.59 6.01 -8.84
CA GLN A 208 -1.22 4.76 -9.50
C GLN A 208 -0.51 3.79 -8.55
N VAL A 209 0.43 4.28 -7.73
CA VAL A 209 1.11 3.47 -6.70
C VAL A 209 0.08 2.86 -5.76
N HIS A 210 -0.84 3.69 -5.23
CA HIS A 210 -1.88 3.24 -4.30
C HIS A 210 -2.82 2.21 -4.93
N VAL A 211 -3.21 2.39 -6.20
CA VAL A 211 -4.03 1.40 -6.92
C VAL A 211 -3.29 0.08 -7.04
N HIS A 212 -2.03 0.07 -7.45
CA HIS A 212 -1.27 -1.16 -7.61
C HIS A 212 -1.02 -1.88 -6.28
N GLU A 213 -0.70 -1.14 -5.23
CA GLU A 213 -0.58 -1.70 -3.88
C GLU A 213 -1.88 -2.39 -3.46
N LYS A 214 -3.03 -1.73 -3.63
CA LYS A 214 -4.34 -2.31 -3.29
C LYS A 214 -4.73 -3.50 -4.16
N GLN A 215 -4.49 -3.45 -5.46
CA GLN A 215 -4.72 -4.59 -6.35
C GLN A 215 -3.83 -5.79 -5.95
N ASN A 216 -2.59 -5.54 -5.54
CA ASN A 216 -1.71 -6.60 -5.05
C ASN A 216 -2.20 -7.18 -3.71
N GLU A 217 -2.70 -6.32 -2.82
CA GLU A 217 -3.34 -6.73 -1.57
C GLU A 217 -4.54 -7.64 -1.83
N VAL A 218 -5.44 -7.26 -2.75
CA VAL A 218 -6.57 -8.12 -3.17
C VAL A 218 -6.07 -9.44 -3.74
N ARG A 219 -5.10 -9.41 -4.66
CA ARG A 219 -4.52 -10.59 -5.30
C ARG A 219 -4.01 -11.59 -4.25
N GLU A 220 -3.20 -11.12 -3.31
CA GLU A 220 -2.62 -11.96 -2.26
C GLU A 220 -3.70 -12.63 -1.40
N VAL A 221 -4.74 -11.89 -0.96
CA VAL A 221 -5.81 -12.48 -0.14
C VAL A 221 -6.70 -13.42 -0.96
N LEU A 222 -7.07 -13.02 -2.18
CA LEU A 222 -7.98 -13.77 -3.03
C LEU A 222 -7.36 -15.10 -3.47
N PHE A 223 -6.09 -15.10 -3.90
CA PHE A 223 -5.44 -16.27 -4.46
C PHE A 223 -4.76 -17.20 -3.44
N ARG A 224 -4.36 -16.71 -2.26
CA ARG A 224 -3.82 -17.60 -1.21
C ARG A 224 -4.91 -18.21 -0.32
N THR A 225 -6.16 -17.76 -0.43
CA THR A 225 -7.27 -18.33 0.34
C THR A 225 -7.88 -19.51 -0.41
N ARG A 226 -7.62 -20.73 0.09
CA ARG A 226 -8.06 -22.00 -0.53
C ARG A 226 -9.58 -22.06 -0.77
N GLU A 227 -10.39 -21.52 0.15
CA GLU A 227 -11.87 -21.46 0.04
C GLU A 227 -12.35 -20.59 -1.15
N ILE A 228 -11.51 -19.70 -1.68
CA ILE A 228 -11.86 -18.84 -2.82
C ILE A 228 -11.38 -19.45 -4.14
N VAL A 229 -10.20 -20.05 -4.15
CA VAL A 229 -9.57 -20.58 -5.37
C VAL A 229 -9.98 -22.02 -5.69
N ARG A 230 -10.10 -22.89 -4.68
CA ARG A 230 -10.38 -24.32 -4.87
C ARG A 230 -11.86 -24.67 -4.69
N GLU A 231 -12.55 -23.98 -3.78
CA GLU A 231 -13.97 -24.20 -3.57
C GLU A 231 -14.76 -23.20 -4.43
N SER A 232 -15.43 -23.75 -5.44
CA SER A 232 -16.24 -23.05 -6.45
C SER A 232 -17.52 -22.40 -5.88
N THR A 233 -17.40 -21.64 -4.79
CA THR A 233 -18.52 -20.92 -4.20
C THR A 233 -18.95 -19.78 -5.13
N PRO A 234 -20.27 -19.51 -5.29
CA PRO A 234 -20.75 -18.39 -6.11
C PRO A 234 -20.19 -17.03 -5.64
N GLU A 235 -19.98 -16.87 -4.34
CA GLU A 235 -19.40 -15.67 -3.75
C GLU A 235 -17.91 -15.50 -4.10
N GLY A 236 -17.11 -16.58 -4.03
CA GLY A 236 -15.71 -16.55 -4.43
C GLY A 236 -15.53 -16.23 -5.91
N ARG A 237 -16.36 -16.81 -6.80
CA ARG A 237 -16.37 -16.51 -8.24
C ARG A 237 -16.73 -15.06 -8.53
N PHE A 238 -17.74 -14.54 -7.85
CA PHE A 238 -18.14 -13.14 -7.96
C PHE A 238 -16.98 -12.19 -7.62
N LEU A 239 -16.31 -12.40 -6.48
CA LEU A 239 -15.18 -11.56 -6.06
C LEU A 239 -14.01 -11.64 -7.04
N LEU A 240 -13.71 -12.83 -7.56
CA LEU A 240 -12.65 -13.02 -8.53
C LEU A 240 -12.95 -12.30 -9.86
N LEU A 241 -14.19 -12.36 -10.36
CA LEU A 241 -14.57 -11.68 -11.59
C LEU A 241 -14.55 -10.16 -11.43
N VAL A 242 -15.10 -9.63 -10.33
CA VAL A 242 -15.00 -8.20 -10.02
C VAL A 242 -13.53 -7.78 -9.95
N PHE A 243 -12.65 -8.55 -9.28
CA PHE A 243 -11.23 -8.22 -9.22
C PHE A 243 -10.56 -8.21 -10.59
N VAL A 244 -10.75 -9.25 -11.41
CA VAL A 244 -10.14 -9.35 -12.75
C VAL A 244 -10.60 -8.20 -13.64
N ASP A 245 -11.91 -7.94 -13.69
CA ASP A 245 -12.44 -6.87 -14.53
C ASP A 245 -12.07 -5.47 -14.01
N MET A 246 -11.84 -5.31 -12.70
CA MET A 246 -11.30 -4.06 -12.14
C MET A 246 -9.83 -3.83 -12.49
N VAL A 247 -9.01 -4.89 -12.54
CA VAL A 247 -7.62 -4.80 -13.02
C VAL A 247 -7.62 -4.41 -14.49
N ASP A 248 -8.41 -5.09 -15.31
CA ASP A 248 -8.53 -4.76 -16.74
C ASP A 248 -9.09 -3.35 -16.96
N LEU A 249 -10.07 -2.91 -16.15
CA LEU A 249 -10.62 -1.56 -16.22
C LEU A 249 -9.54 -0.53 -15.90
N PHE A 250 -8.75 -0.73 -14.84
CA PHE A 250 -7.65 0.16 -14.50
C PHE A 250 -6.61 0.24 -15.63
N GLU A 251 -6.31 -0.87 -16.30
CA GLU A 251 -5.43 -0.90 -17.46
C GLU A 251 -5.99 -0.08 -18.63
N GLN A 252 -7.29 -0.18 -18.91
CA GLN A 252 -7.96 0.66 -19.91
C GLN A 252 -7.88 2.15 -19.56
N VAL A 253 -7.99 2.47 -18.27
CA VAL A 253 -7.81 3.84 -17.76
C VAL A 253 -6.36 4.29 -17.87
N MET A 254 -5.35 3.41 -17.78
CA MET A 254 -3.95 3.78 -18.01
C MET A 254 -3.66 4.07 -19.48
N SER A 255 -4.30 3.36 -20.42
CA SER A 255 -3.96 3.38 -21.84
C SER A 255 -4.38 4.64 -22.60
N THR A 256 -4.96 5.64 -21.94
CA THR A 256 -5.31 6.93 -22.54
C THR A 256 -4.28 7.98 -22.10
N TYR A 257 -3.16 8.07 -22.81
CA TYR A 257 -2.24 9.20 -22.68
C TYR A 257 -2.17 9.94 -24.01
N TYR A 258 -2.72 11.15 -24.03
CA TYR A 258 -2.60 12.10 -25.14
C TYR A 258 -1.89 13.35 -24.63
N ASN A 259 -1.29 14.12 -25.54
CA ASN A 259 -0.72 15.41 -25.20
C ASN A 259 -1.86 16.40 -24.84
N TYR A 260 -2.26 16.43 -23.56
CA TYR A 260 -3.36 17.27 -23.09
C TYR A 260 -3.17 18.74 -23.44
N LYS A 261 -1.92 19.22 -23.47
CA LYS A 261 -1.61 20.60 -23.89
C LYS A 261 -2.06 20.86 -25.33
N GLN A 262 -1.78 19.95 -26.26
CA GLN A 262 -2.24 20.06 -27.65
C GLN A 262 -3.76 19.94 -27.78
N LEU A 263 -4.41 19.11 -26.94
CA LEU A 263 -5.86 19.02 -26.89
C LEU A 263 -6.50 20.36 -26.46
N HIS A 264 -5.97 20.98 -25.41
CA HIS A 264 -6.43 22.28 -24.93
C HIS A 264 -6.20 23.39 -25.97
N GLU A 265 -5.03 23.43 -26.61
CA GLU A 265 -4.71 24.40 -27.69
C GLU A 265 -5.72 24.36 -28.85
N GLN A 266 -6.28 23.18 -29.19
CA GLN A 266 -7.20 23.02 -30.31
C GLN A 266 -8.68 23.10 -29.92
N PHE A 267 -9.06 22.59 -28.75
CA PHE A 267 -10.46 22.30 -28.42
C PHE A 267 -11.04 23.13 -27.27
N ASP A 268 -10.25 23.95 -26.58
CA ASP A 268 -10.75 24.82 -25.49
C ASP A 268 -11.83 25.80 -25.98
N SER A 269 -11.64 26.36 -27.18
CA SER A 269 -12.61 27.30 -27.77
C SER A 269 -13.96 26.66 -28.10
N ILE A 270 -14.01 25.34 -28.30
CA ILE A 270 -15.22 24.58 -28.60
C ILE A 270 -15.99 24.22 -27.31
N GLY A 271 -15.28 24.10 -26.19
CA GLY A 271 -15.88 23.72 -24.91
C GLY A 271 -16.31 22.24 -24.82
N ILE A 272 -15.69 21.36 -25.63
CA ILE A 272 -15.97 19.91 -25.57
C ILE A 272 -15.25 19.22 -24.39
N LEU A 273 -14.08 19.72 -23.97
CA LEU A 273 -13.26 19.09 -22.91
C LEU A 273 -13.97 19.01 -21.54
N PRO A 274 -14.73 20.03 -21.07
CA PRO A 274 -15.53 19.89 -19.85
C PRO A 274 -16.58 18.76 -19.89
N GLN A 275 -17.05 18.36 -21.07
CA GLN A 275 -17.97 17.22 -21.20
C GLN A 275 -17.25 15.89 -20.93
N TYR A 276 -15.99 15.76 -21.38
CA TYR A 276 -15.13 14.61 -21.01
C TYR A 276 -14.89 14.57 -19.50
N GLU A 277 -14.60 15.72 -18.88
CA GLU A 277 -14.43 15.83 -17.43
C GLU A 277 -15.67 15.29 -16.67
N ASP A 278 -16.87 15.74 -17.05
CA ASP A 278 -18.12 15.32 -16.40
C ASP A 278 -18.42 13.83 -16.59
N VAL A 279 -18.22 13.29 -17.80
CA VAL A 279 -18.41 11.85 -18.07
C VAL A 279 -17.44 11.00 -17.24
N ILE A 280 -16.16 11.37 -17.18
CA ILE A 280 -15.16 10.65 -16.37
C ILE A 280 -15.52 10.71 -14.88
N ASN A 281 -15.97 11.86 -14.38
CA ASN A 281 -16.43 12.01 -13.00
C ASN A 281 -17.68 11.14 -12.69
N LYS A 282 -18.61 10.99 -13.64
CA LYS A 282 -19.77 10.08 -13.52
C LYS A 282 -19.38 8.60 -13.53
N ILE A 283 -18.35 8.23 -14.29
CA ILE A 283 -17.75 6.88 -14.24
C ILE A 283 -17.17 6.65 -12.84
N ALA A 284 -16.37 7.58 -12.32
CA ALA A 284 -15.81 7.49 -10.97
C ALA A 284 -16.90 7.37 -9.89
N ALA A 285 -17.98 8.15 -9.99
CA ALA A 285 -19.12 8.04 -9.10
C ALA A 285 -19.82 6.66 -9.16
N SER A 286 -19.90 6.05 -10.35
CA SER A 286 -20.45 4.69 -10.51
C SER A 286 -19.56 3.63 -9.85
N LEU A 287 -18.24 3.80 -9.88
CA LEU A 287 -17.30 2.95 -9.15
C LEU A 287 -17.42 3.11 -7.62
N ASP A 288 -17.69 4.31 -7.11
CA ASP A 288 -17.97 4.52 -5.69
C ASP A 288 -19.23 3.78 -5.24
N GLU A 289 -20.28 3.76 -6.07
CA GLU A 289 -21.48 2.97 -5.79
C GLU A 289 -21.16 1.47 -5.75
N ILE A 290 -20.37 0.96 -6.70
CA ILE A 290 -19.90 -0.44 -6.70
C ILE A 290 -19.09 -0.74 -5.42
N SER A 291 -18.18 0.15 -5.05
CA SER A 291 -17.37 0.03 -3.83
C SER A 291 -18.24 -0.03 -2.58
N PHE A 292 -19.21 0.87 -2.46
CA PHE A 292 -20.16 0.90 -1.34
C PHE A 292 -21.07 -0.33 -1.30
N ALA A 293 -21.59 -0.77 -2.45
CA ALA A 293 -22.42 -1.97 -2.57
C ALA A 293 -21.66 -3.23 -2.13
N LEU A 294 -20.36 -3.32 -2.46
CA LEU A 294 -19.50 -4.41 -2.03
C LEU A 294 -19.28 -4.42 -0.51
N LYS A 295 -19.18 -3.26 0.14
CA LYS A 295 -19.10 -3.11 1.61
C LYS A 295 -20.43 -3.34 2.33
N SER A 296 -21.55 -2.92 1.75
CA SER A 296 -22.87 -3.02 2.39
C SER A 296 -23.59 -4.33 2.09
N GLY A 297 -23.19 -5.06 1.04
CA GLY A 297 -23.91 -6.23 0.52
C GLY A 297 -25.14 -5.85 -0.32
N GLY A 298 -25.22 -4.59 -0.78
CA GLY A 298 -26.29 -4.06 -1.62
C GLY A 298 -26.07 -4.28 -3.12
N THR A 299 -26.92 -3.66 -3.94
CA THR A 299 -26.82 -3.61 -5.40
C THR A 299 -26.45 -2.20 -5.85
N PRO A 300 -25.37 -2.00 -6.62
CA PRO A 300 -24.97 -0.67 -7.05
C PRO A 300 -25.84 -0.14 -8.18
N THR A 301 -25.87 1.18 -8.34
CA THR A 301 -26.54 1.88 -9.45
C THR A 301 -25.51 2.68 -10.25
N LEU A 302 -25.71 2.80 -11.56
CA LEU A 302 -24.90 3.71 -12.37
C LEU A 302 -25.27 5.16 -12.05
N ALA A 303 -24.31 6.07 -12.23
CA ALA A 303 -24.56 7.50 -12.12
C ALA A 303 -25.65 7.94 -13.13
N TYR A 304 -26.53 8.83 -12.67
CA TYR A 304 -27.64 9.33 -13.48
C TYR A 304 -27.15 10.00 -14.76
N GLY A 305 -27.74 9.63 -15.91
CA GLY A 305 -27.44 10.21 -17.22
C GLY A 305 -26.13 9.74 -17.87
N LEU A 306 -25.31 8.91 -17.22
CA LEU A 306 -23.99 8.51 -17.75
C LEU A 306 -24.05 7.94 -19.17
N VAL A 307 -25.01 7.06 -19.45
CA VAL A 307 -25.14 6.44 -20.78
C VAL A 307 -25.56 7.46 -21.84
N ASP A 308 -26.46 8.38 -21.46
CA ASP A 308 -26.95 9.41 -22.38
C ASP A 308 -25.86 10.45 -22.66
N ASP A 309 -25.02 10.78 -21.69
CA ASP A 309 -23.96 11.76 -21.85
C ASP A 309 -22.80 11.24 -22.70
N VAL A 310 -22.46 9.95 -22.61
CA VAL A 310 -21.54 9.30 -23.56
C VAL A 310 -22.11 9.35 -24.98
N ALA A 311 -23.40 9.06 -25.14
CA ALA A 311 -24.06 9.13 -26.46
C ALA A 311 -24.11 10.56 -27.02
N LYS A 312 -24.25 11.59 -26.16
CA LYS A 312 -24.14 13.00 -26.56
C LYS A 312 -22.72 13.34 -27.00
N LEU A 313 -21.71 12.92 -26.24
CA LEU A 313 -20.30 13.15 -26.55
C LEU A 313 -19.94 12.61 -27.94
N LYS A 314 -20.37 11.37 -28.22
CA LYS A 314 -20.21 10.74 -29.54
C LYS A 314 -20.82 11.57 -30.66
N LYS A 315 -22.05 12.06 -30.48
CA LYS A 315 -22.75 12.90 -31.47
C LYS A 315 -22.03 14.23 -31.70
N GLU A 316 -21.51 14.87 -30.66
CA GLU A 316 -20.75 16.12 -30.80
C GLU A 316 -19.44 15.92 -31.57
N ILE A 317 -18.72 14.81 -31.33
CA ILE A 317 -17.52 14.46 -32.11
C ILE A 317 -17.86 14.22 -33.58
N THR A 318 -18.94 13.48 -33.88
CA THR A 318 -19.38 13.27 -35.27
C THR A 318 -19.76 14.59 -35.96
N LYS A 319 -20.35 15.56 -35.25
CA LYS A 319 -20.61 16.90 -35.81
C LYS A 319 -19.32 17.65 -36.11
N LEU A 320 -18.31 17.54 -35.24
CA LEU A 320 -17.00 18.16 -35.48
C LEU A 320 -16.29 17.53 -36.69
N GLU A 321 -16.44 16.23 -36.90
CA GLU A 321 -15.90 15.52 -38.07
C GLU A 321 -16.51 16.05 -39.38
N VAL A 322 -17.84 16.25 -39.42
CA VAL A 322 -18.57 16.72 -40.61
C VAL A 322 -18.33 18.21 -40.91
N ASN A 323 -18.17 19.05 -39.88
CA ASN A 323 -17.98 20.51 -40.03
C ASN A 323 -16.50 20.93 -40.06
N SER A 324 -15.60 20.07 -40.51
CA SER A 324 -14.14 20.28 -40.52
C SER A 324 -13.70 21.32 -41.58
N GLU A 325 -14.15 22.57 -41.47
CA GLU A 325 -13.61 23.70 -42.21
C GLU A 325 -12.43 24.31 -41.42
N GLU A 326 -11.20 24.01 -41.85
CA GLU A 326 -9.89 24.66 -41.55
C GLU A 326 -9.47 24.92 -40.07
N LYS A 327 -10.26 24.62 -39.05
CA LYS A 327 -9.96 25.02 -37.66
C LYS A 327 -9.17 24.02 -36.80
N TYR A 328 -9.12 22.73 -37.15
CA TYR A 328 -8.50 21.69 -36.30
C TYR A 328 -7.65 20.73 -37.13
N THR A 329 -6.62 20.13 -36.50
CA THR A 329 -5.82 19.09 -37.16
C THR A 329 -6.56 17.75 -37.16
N THR A 330 -6.50 16.99 -38.26
CA THR A 330 -7.07 15.63 -38.37
C THR A 330 -6.60 14.73 -37.22
N LEU A 331 -5.32 14.86 -36.84
CA LEU A 331 -4.71 14.17 -35.71
C LEU A 331 -5.37 14.48 -34.35
N GLY A 332 -5.73 15.75 -34.09
CA GLY A 332 -6.41 16.14 -32.85
C GLY A 332 -7.83 15.57 -32.76
N LEU A 333 -8.52 15.48 -33.90
CA LEU A 333 -9.88 14.94 -33.98
C LEU A 333 -9.90 13.42 -33.79
N ILE A 334 -8.92 12.72 -34.36
CA ILE A 334 -8.65 11.29 -34.11
C ILE A 334 -8.35 11.05 -32.62
N ALA A 335 -7.52 11.90 -32.00
CA ALA A 335 -7.22 11.78 -30.57
C ALA A 335 -8.48 11.88 -29.70
N LEU A 336 -9.37 12.85 -29.96
CA LEU A 336 -10.66 12.94 -29.26
C LEU A 336 -11.52 11.69 -29.47
N LYS A 337 -11.64 11.22 -30.71
CA LYS A 337 -12.40 10.00 -31.04
C LYS A 337 -11.87 8.77 -30.29
N ASN A 338 -10.55 8.60 -30.24
CA ASN A 338 -9.95 7.48 -29.51
C ASN A 338 -10.14 7.59 -28.00
N ILE A 339 -10.14 8.81 -27.42
CA ILE A 339 -10.50 9.02 -26.01
C ILE A 339 -11.97 8.64 -25.78
N GLU A 340 -12.88 9.03 -26.67
CA GLU A 340 -14.30 8.69 -26.57
C GLU A 340 -14.55 7.18 -26.65
N VAL A 341 -13.93 6.48 -27.62
CA VAL A 341 -14.00 5.01 -27.72
C VAL A 341 -13.46 4.35 -26.45
N ASN A 342 -12.36 4.86 -25.89
CA ASN A 342 -11.84 4.36 -24.62
C ASN A 342 -12.84 4.57 -23.46
N ILE A 343 -13.48 5.73 -23.38
CA ILE A 343 -14.55 6.02 -22.41
C ILE A 343 -15.74 5.07 -22.57
N GLU A 344 -16.18 4.79 -23.80
CA GLU A 344 -17.25 3.83 -24.10
C GLU A 344 -16.87 2.43 -23.60
N ASN A 345 -15.63 2.01 -23.85
CA ASN A 345 -15.08 0.74 -23.35
C ASN A 345 -15.03 0.68 -21.82
N ILE A 346 -14.62 1.75 -21.14
CA ILE A 346 -14.63 1.84 -19.68
C ILE A 346 -16.07 1.72 -19.15
N VAL A 347 -17.02 2.45 -19.73
CA VAL A 347 -18.44 2.41 -19.33
C VAL A 347 -19.04 1.02 -19.51
N SER A 348 -18.72 0.34 -20.62
CA SER A 348 -19.14 -1.04 -20.88
C SER A 348 -18.62 -2.02 -19.81
N ARG A 349 -17.36 -1.85 -19.39
CA ARG A 349 -16.78 -2.64 -18.30
C ARG A 349 -17.44 -2.34 -16.95
N VAL A 350 -17.71 -1.07 -16.63
CA VAL A 350 -18.44 -0.69 -15.40
C VAL A 350 -19.84 -1.32 -15.39
N LYS A 351 -20.55 -1.34 -16.53
CA LYS A 351 -21.85 -2.03 -16.65
C LYS A 351 -21.74 -3.52 -16.39
N THR A 352 -20.73 -4.17 -16.97
CA THR A 352 -20.45 -5.60 -16.73
C THR A 352 -20.18 -5.88 -15.25
N ILE A 353 -19.34 -5.08 -14.59
CA ILE A 353 -19.05 -5.24 -13.16
C ILE A 353 -20.32 -5.03 -12.31
N ASN A 354 -21.16 -4.06 -12.67
CA ASN A 354 -22.43 -3.83 -11.99
C ASN A 354 -23.39 -5.02 -12.14
N SER A 355 -23.45 -5.65 -13.32
CA SER A 355 -24.34 -6.79 -13.58
C SER A 355 -24.04 -7.99 -12.65
N TYR A 356 -22.78 -8.20 -12.28
CA TYR A 356 -22.36 -9.26 -11.36
C TYR A 356 -23.02 -9.19 -9.96
N PHE A 357 -23.49 -8.03 -9.53
CA PHE A 357 -24.20 -7.87 -8.26
C PHE A 357 -25.64 -8.41 -8.31
N ASN A 358 -26.17 -8.72 -9.50
CA ASN A 358 -27.47 -9.32 -9.67
C ASN A 358 -27.47 -10.78 -9.16
N LYS A 359 -28.36 -11.08 -8.19
CA LYS A 359 -28.48 -12.42 -7.57
C LYS A 359 -28.71 -13.54 -8.57
N LYS A 360 -29.38 -13.28 -9.70
CA LYS A 360 -29.62 -14.28 -10.76
C LYS A 360 -28.34 -14.56 -11.56
N GLU A 361 -27.59 -13.52 -11.93
CA GLU A 361 -26.33 -13.67 -12.67
C GLU A 361 -25.24 -14.33 -11.81
N LYS A 362 -25.19 -14.00 -10.52
CA LYS A 362 -24.23 -14.56 -9.56
C LYS A 362 -24.24 -16.10 -9.50
N LYS A 363 -25.41 -16.72 -9.66
CA LYS A 363 -25.56 -18.19 -9.69
C LYS A 363 -25.07 -18.82 -11.00
N ASN A 364 -25.06 -18.06 -12.10
CA ASN A 364 -24.72 -18.54 -13.44
C ASN A 364 -23.28 -18.21 -13.85
N LEU A 365 -22.47 -17.63 -12.94
CA LEU A 365 -21.08 -17.31 -13.21
C LEU A 365 -20.27 -18.60 -13.46
N LYS A 366 -19.79 -18.75 -14.71
CA LYS A 366 -18.92 -19.85 -15.11
C LYS A 366 -17.52 -19.70 -14.50
N SER A 367 -16.88 -20.82 -14.19
CA SER A 367 -15.47 -20.84 -13.81
C SER A 367 -14.62 -20.42 -15.01
N ARG A 368 -13.76 -19.41 -14.86
CA ARG A 368 -12.64 -19.18 -15.78
C ARG A 368 -11.46 -19.99 -15.24
N ASP A 369 -10.84 -20.81 -16.07
CA ASP A 369 -9.55 -21.44 -15.74
C ASP A 369 -8.48 -20.35 -15.67
N ILE A 370 -8.23 -19.87 -14.47
CA ILE A 370 -7.17 -18.90 -14.20
C ILE A 370 -6.04 -19.68 -13.54
N ASP A 371 -4.86 -19.64 -14.16
CA ASP A 371 -3.65 -20.28 -13.66
C ASP A 371 -3.10 -19.48 -12.46
N VAL A 372 -3.70 -19.73 -11.29
CA VAL A 372 -3.51 -18.96 -10.06
C VAL A 372 -2.06 -18.96 -9.58
N ASP A 373 -1.33 -20.06 -9.79
CA ASP A 373 0.04 -20.22 -9.33
C ASP A 373 1.01 -19.22 -9.99
N LYS A 374 0.72 -18.73 -11.20
CA LYS A 374 1.53 -17.72 -11.89
C LYS A 374 1.35 -16.30 -11.34
N PHE A 375 0.28 -16.05 -10.60
CA PHE A 375 -0.03 -14.72 -10.07
C PHE A 375 0.41 -14.52 -8.61
N VAL A 376 0.68 -15.61 -7.88
CA VAL A 376 1.10 -15.59 -6.47
C VAL A 376 2.62 -15.64 -6.36
N THR A 377 3.21 -14.60 -5.78
CA THR A 377 4.61 -14.59 -5.38
C THR A 377 4.80 -15.51 -4.17
N ARG A 378 5.45 -16.68 -4.34
CA ARG A 378 5.81 -17.55 -3.22
C ARG A 378 7.01 -16.94 -2.50
N GLN A 379 6.81 -16.45 -1.27
CA GLN A 379 7.93 -16.16 -0.37
C GLN A 379 8.46 -17.49 0.15
N SER A 380 9.70 -17.84 -0.16
CA SER A 380 10.38 -18.98 0.45
C SER A 380 10.62 -18.67 1.93
N THR A 381 10.21 -19.58 2.81
CA THR A 381 10.49 -19.50 4.26
C THR A 381 11.77 -20.27 4.59
N ASP A 382 12.75 -20.22 3.70
CA ASP A 382 13.96 -21.01 3.84
C ASP A 382 14.89 -20.40 4.89
N VAL A 383 15.47 -21.27 5.72
CA VAL A 383 16.46 -20.87 6.74
C VAL A 383 17.72 -20.31 6.07
N LYS A 384 18.00 -20.72 4.83
CA LYS A 384 19.10 -20.18 4.01
C LYS A 384 18.98 -18.68 3.81
N LEU A 385 17.77 -18.14 3.62
CA LEU A 385 17.57 -16.69 3.49
C LEU A 385 18.07 -15.92 4.70
N LEU A 386 17.89 -16.47 5.91
CA LEU A 386 18.37 -15.86 7.13
C LEU A 386 19.91 -15.88 7.16
N GLN A 387 20.53 -17.00 6.78
CA GLN A 387 21.99 -17.12 6.69
C GLN A 387 22.59 -16.16 5.66
N ASP A 388 22.01 -16.07 4.46
CA ASP A 388 22.44 -15.19 3.37
C ASP A 388 22.36 -13.70 3.76
N ASN A 389 21.49 -13.37 4.72
CA ASN A 389 21.27 -12.02 5.21
C ASN A 389 21.96 -11.73 6.55
N LEU A 390 22.77 -12.64 7.11
CA LEU A 390 23.65 -12.36 8.26
C LEU A 390 24.92 -11.63 7.82
N THR A 391 24.75 -10.54 7.08
CA THR A 391 25.84 -9.72 6.54
C THR A 391 25.53 -8.23 6.72
N PHE A 392 26.57 -7.41 6.87
CA PHE A 392 26.41 -5.95 6.97
C PHE A 392 25.85 -5.31 5.70
N SER A 393 25.92 -5.99 4.56
CA SER A 393 25.26 -5.58 3.32
C SER A 393 23.73 -5.64 3.44
N SER A 394 23.21 -6.58 4.22
CA SER A 394 21.77 -6.71 4.42
C SER A 394 21.19 -5.57 5.23
N SER A 395 20.10 -5.00 4.73
CA SER A 395 19.36 -3.93 5.42
C SER A 395 18.68 -4.41 6.70
N THR A 396 18.20 -5.65 6.73
CA THR A 396 17.51 -6.25 7.89
C THR A 396 18.48 -6.54 9.03
N PHE A 397 19.70 -6.99 8.71
CA PHE A 397 20.77 -7.19 9.69
C PHE A 397 21.20 -5.88 10.34
N ARG A 398 21.50 -4.85 9.53
CA ARG A 398 21.84 -3.50 10.03
C ARG A 398 20.75 -2.95 10.95
N HIS A 399 19.48 -3.09 10.57
CA HIS A 399 18.35 -2.68 11.38
C HIS A 399 18.28 -3.45 12.70
N SER A 400 18.39 -4.78 12.66
CA SER A 400 18.27 -5.63 13.85
C SER A 400 19.40 -5.41 14.84
N LEU A 401 20.62 -5.18 14.36
CA LEU A 401 21.75 -4.79 15.19
C LEU A 401 21.53 -3.40 15.82
N ARG A 402 21.01 -2.44 15.06
CA ARG A 402 20.62 -1.12 15.59
C ARG A 402 19.58 -1.27 16.70
N VAL A 403 18.48 -1.99 16.47
CA VAL A 403 17.43 -2.19 17.49
C VAL A 403 18.01 -2.78 18.76
N ALA A 404 18.90 -3.79 18.66
CA ALA A 404 19.55 -4.39 19.82
C ALA A 404 20.40 -3.39 20.63
N ILE A 405 21.20 -2.55 19.95
CA ILE A 405 22.01 -1.51 20.59
C ILE A 405 21.13 -0.44 21.25
N VAL A 406 20.08 0.01 20.55
CA VAL A 406 19.18 1.06 21.06
C VAL A 406 18.36 0.57 22.25
N MET A 407 17.91 -0.69 22.23
CA MET A 407 17.25 -1.31 23.37
C MET A 407 18.18 -1.43 24.58
N LEU A 408 19.48 -1.71 24.38
CA LEU A 408 20.47 -1.71 25.46
C LEU A 408 20.64 -0.31 26.07
N ILE A 409 20.83 0.72 25.23
CA ILE A 409 20.98 2.10 25.69
C ILE A 409 19.72 2.53 26.45
N GLY A 410 18.54 2.25 25.88
CA GLY A 410 17.26 2.52 26.53
C GLY A 410 17.11 1.79 27.87
N PHE A 411 17.59 0.56 27.98
CA PHE A 411 17.54 -0.22 29.23
C PHE A 411 18.44 0.36 30.31
N VAL A 412 19.67 0.75 29.96
CA VAL A 412 20.60 1.41 30.88
C VAL A 412 20.03 2.74 31.37
N VAL A 413 19.49 3.55 30.47
CA VAL A 413 18.82 4.82 30.82
C VAL A 413 17.61 4.57 31.71
N ALA A 414 16.74 3.62 31.37
CA ALA A 414 15.57 3.25 32.15
C ALA A 414 15.92 2.83 33.58
N LYS A 415 16.98 2.04 33.77
CA LYS A 415 17.46 1.62 35.09
C LYS A 415 18.15 2.73 35.88
N SER A 416 18.62 3.79 35.20
CA SER A 416 19.30 4.92 35.85
C SER A 416 18.34 5.99 36.36
N LEU A 417 17.11 6.05 35.84
CA LEU A 417 16.16 7.14 36.09
C LEU A 417 15.19 6.93 37.27
N ASP A 418 15.22 5.79 37.95
CA ASP A 418 14.40 5.44 39.14
C ASP A 418 12.88 5.76 39.02
N PHE A 419 12.34 5.84 37.80
CA PHE A 419 10.91 6.04 37.59
C PHE A 419 10.13 4.74 37.79
N ALA A 420 8.89 4.86 38.28
CA ALA A 420 8.00 3.71 38.55
C ALA A 420 7.68 2.88 37.29
N HIS A 421 7.76 3.49 36.09
CA HIS A 421 7.37 2.86 34.82
C HIS A 421 8.45 2.95 33.73
N SER A 422 9.74 2.87 34.09
CA SER A 422 10.87 3.06 33.16
C SER A 422 10.87 2.13 31.93
N TYR A 423 10.14 1.00 31.94
CA TYR A 423 9.93 0.13 30.76
C TYR A 423 9.22 0.83 29.59
N TRP A 424 8.60 2.00 29.80
CA TRP A 424 7.93 2.78 28.76
C TRP A 424 8.90 3.43 27.77
N ILE A 425 10.13 3.72 28.19
CA ILE A 425 11.22 4.16 27.31
C ILE A 425 11.50 3.07 26.27
N LEU A 426 11.64 1.81 26.73
CA LEU A 426 11.85 0.64 25.88
C LEU A 426 10.68 0.39 24.93
N LEU A 427 9.44 0.51 25.43
CA LEU A 427 8.24 0.38 24.61
C LEU A 427 8.21 1.42 23.49
N THR A 428 8.59 2.66 23.80
CA THR A 428 8.64 3.76 22.83
C THR A 428 9.69 3.49 21.75
N ILE A 429 10.89 3.07 22.16
CA ILE A 429 11.97 2.67 21.24
C ILE A 429 11.50 1.56 20.29
N LEU A 430 10.89 0.50 20.84
CA LEU A 430 10.42 -0.65 20.08
C LEU A 430 9.40 -0.26 19.00
N VAL A 431 8.46 0.62 19.34
CA VAL A 431 7.36 1.00 18.44
C VAL A 431 7.81 2.01 17.37
N ILE A 432 8.74 2.91 17.70
CA ILE A 432 9.23 3.96 16.79
C ILE A 432 10.28 3.43 15.83
N SER A 433 11.14 2.50 16.26
CA SER A 433 12.24 1.99 15.44
C SER A 433 11.70 1.29 14.19
N LYS A 434 12.05 1.83 13.01
CA LYS A 434 11.74 1.24 11.70
C LYS A 434 13.02 1.04 10.88
N PRO A 435 13.01 0.17 9.85
CA PRO A 435 14.19 -0.11 9.03
C PRO A 435 14.79 1.10 8.32
N GLY A 436 13.96 2.09 7.96
CA GLY A 436 14.38 3.34 7.31
C GLY A 436 14.37 4.54 8.25
N PHE A 437 15.25 5.52 8.01
CA PHE A 437 15.29 6.78 8.75
C PHE A 437 13.99 7.56 8.59
N SER A 438 13.52 7.74 7.35
CA SER A 438 12.27 8.44 7.04
C SER A 438 11.08 7.87 7.81
N LEU A 439 10.95 6.53 7.83
CA LEU A 439 9.87 5.83 8.54
C LEU A 439 9.98 6.00 10.07
N THR A 440 11.21 5.95 10.60
CA THR A 440 11.46 6.16 12.05
C THR A 440 11.11 7.59 12.45
N LYS A 441 11.53 8.58 11.65
CA LYS A 441 11.24 10.00 11.88
C LYS A 441 9.74 10.28 11.82
N GLU A 442 9.04 9.76 10.81
CA GLU A 442 7.59 9.91 10.69
C GLU A 442 6.88 9.31 11.91
N ARG A 443 7.21 8.07 12.27
CA ARG A 443 6.65 7.39 13.45
C ARG A 443 6.95 8.14 14.74
N ASN A 444 8.14 8.72 14.84
CA ASN A 444 8.57 9.51 15.99
C ASN A 444 7.72 10.77 16.18
N ILE A 445 7.51 11.54 15.12
CA ILE A 445 6.66 12.74 15.15
C ILE A 445 5.23 12.36 15.52
N GLN A 446 4.69 11.31 14.90
CA GLN A 446 3.33 10.86 15.17
C GLN A 446 3.14 10.42 16.63
N ARG A 447 4.14 9.72 17.21
CA ARG A 447 4.13 9.30 18.61
C ARG A 447 4.19 10.48 19.57
N LEU A 448 5.08 11.44 19.33
CA LEU A 448 5.23 12.64 20.17
C LEU A 448 3.94 13.47 20.20
N ILE A 449 3.41 13.82 19.02
CA ILE A 449 2.18 14.62 18.91
C ILE A 449 1.00 13.87 19.57
N GLY A 450 0.83 12.59 19.24
CA GLY A 450 -0.26 11.78 19.78
C GLY A 450 -0.20 11.63 21.30
N THR A 451 0.98 11.39 21.88
CA THR A 451 1.13 11.22 23.33
C THR A 451 0.94 12.53 24.07
N ILE A 452 1.52 13.64 23.59
CA ILE A 452 1.40 14.94 24.27
C ILE A 452 -0.06 15.41 24.26
N VAL A 453 -0.70 15.43 23.09
CA VAL A 453 -2.10 15.86 22.96
C VAL A 453 -3.03 14.89 23.72
N GLY A 454 -2.81 13.59 23.58
CA GLY A 454 -3.57 12.57 24.29
C GLY A 454 -3.41 12.63 25.81
N ALA A 455 -2.22 12.96 26.32
CA ALA A 455 -2.00 13.15 27.76
C ALA A 455 -2.79 14.34 28.30
N PHE A 456 -2.80 15.48 27.59
CA PHE A 456 -3.61 16.64 27.98
C PHE A 456 -5.12 16.33 27.98
N ILE A 457 -5.60 15.62 26.95
CA ILE A 457 -7.00 15.18 26.89
C ILE A 457 -7.33 14.23 28.04
N GLY A 458 -6.47 13.23 28.30
CA GLY A 458 -6.66 12.25 29.37
C GLY A 458 -6.65 12.90 30.76
N MET A 459 -5.75 13.86 31.00
CA MET A 459 -5.75 14.65 32.24
C MET A 459 -7.04 15.46 32.38
N GLY A 460 -7.53 16.09 31.32
CA GLY A 460 -8.81 16.80 31.34
C GLY A 460 -9.98 15.88 31.67
N ILE A 461 -10.06 14.70 31.03
CA ILE A 461 -11.10 13.70 31.31
C ILE A 461 -11.11 13.33 32.80
N LEU A 462 -9.94 13.02 33.37
CA LEU A 462 -9.83 12.60 34.77
C LEU A 462 -10.05 13.73 35.77
N MET A 463 -9.79 14.99 35.39
CA MET A 463 -10.04 16.15 36.25
C MET A 463 -11.52 16.52 36.34
N TYR A 464 -12.29 16.35 35.25
CA TYR A 464 -13.70 16.75 35.21
C TYR A 464 -14.68 15.60 35.46
N ILE A 465 -14.32 14.37 35.10
CA ILE A 465 -15.22 13.21 35.14
C ILE A 465 -14.78 12.27 36.27
N HIS A 466 -15.59 12.24 37.33
CA HIS A 466 -15.35 11.39 38.50
C HIS A 466 -16.26 10.14 38.51
N ASP A 467 -17.30 10.12 37.67
CA ASP A 467 -18.22 8.99 37.56
C ASP A 467 -17.55 7.80 36.86
N LYS A 468 -17.42 6.68 37.59
CA LYS A 468 -16.75 5.46 37.13
C LYS A 468 -17.45 4.83 35.93
N HIS A 469 -18.77 4.93 35.83
CA HIS A 469 -19.51 4.38 34.69
C HIS A 469 -19.22 5.18 33.41
N THR A 470 -19.21 6.51 33.50
CA THR A 470 -18.84 7.40 32.40
C THR A 470 -17.39 7.21 31.98
N LEU A 471 -16.45 7.11 32.94
CA LEU A 471 -15.03 6.81 32.65
C LEU A 471 -14.86 5.47 31.92
N PHE A 472 -15.63 4.45 32.30
CA PHE A 472 -15.60 3.16 31.62
C PHE A 472 -16.10 3.25 30.17
N VAL A 473 -17.18 4.00 29.91
CA VAL A 473 -17.66 4.23 28.53
C VAL A 473 -16.61 4.99 27.71
N ILE A 474 -15.98 6.00 28.29
CA ILE A 474 -14.90 6.75 27.63
C ILE A 474 -13.71 5.84 27.31
N LEU A 475 -13.31 4.98 28.26
CA LEU A 475 -12.27 3.98 28.05
C LEU A 475 -12.60 3.07 26.87
N LEU A 476 -13.84 2.58 26.76
CA LEU A 476 -14.28 1.75 25.63
C LEU A 476 -14.19 2.50 24.30
N ILE A 477 -14.68 3.74 24.24
CA ILE A 477 -14.63 4.57 23.02
C ILE A 477 -13.18 4.81 22.60
N CYS A 478 -12.31 5.17 23.54
CA CYS A 478 -10.90 5.39 23.29
C CYS A 478 -10.16 4.10 22.90
N MET A 479 -10.49 2.94 23.48
CA MET A 479 -9.91 1.67 23.04
C MET A 479 -10.30 1.31 21.61
N ILE A 480 -11.59 1.42 21.26
CA ILE A 480 -12.07 1.18 19.89
C ILE A 480 -11.37 2.14 18.93
N GLY A 481 -11.36 3.45 19.24
CA GLY A 481 -10.68 4.46 18.44
C GLY A 481 -9.19 4.15 18.25
N SER A 482 -8.48 3.84 19.32
CA SER A 482 -7.04 3.52 19.29
C SER A 482 -6.74 2.39 18.31
N TYR A 483 -7.43 1.24 18.46
CA TYR A 483 -7.17 0.07 17.63
C TYR A 483 -7.71 0.24 16.19
N SER A 484 -8.81 0.96 15.99
CA SER A 484 -9.30 1.25 14.65
C SER A 484 -8.34 2.10 13.83
N PHE A 485 -7.73 3.12 14.44
CA PHE A 485 -6.82 4.00 13.71
C PHE A 485 -5.38 3.50 13.65
N GLN A 486 -5.02 2.42 14.36
CA GLN A 486 -3.64 1.92 14.50
C GLN A 486 -2.90 1.74 13.16
N ARG A 487 -3.61 1.24 12.14
CA ARG A 487 -3.07 1.01 10.78
C ARG A 487 -3.43 2.09 9.77
N LYS A 488 -4.42 2.95 10.07
CA LYS A 488 -4.90 3.99 9.15
C LYS A 488 -4.24 5.34 9.42
N ASN A 489 -4.22 5.79 10.67
CA ASN A 489 -3.57 7.02 11.09
C ASN A 489 -3.05 6.86 12.52
N TYR A 490 -1.73 6.71 12.64
CA TYR A 490 -1.11 6.43 13.91
C TYR A 490 -1.21 7.59 14.92
N VAL A 491 -1.27 8.84 14.46
CA VAL A 491 -1.46 10.00 15.37
C VAL A 491 -2.78 9.86 16.11
N ILE A 492 -3.86 9.58 15.37
CA ILE A 492 -5.21 9.41 15.93
C ILE A 492 -5.23 8.19 16.86
N SER A 493 -4.58 7.10 16.48
CA SER A 493 -4.44 5.91 17.32
C SER A 493 -3.82 6.24 18.68
N VAL A 494 -2.66 6.93 18.70
CA VAL A 494 -1.96 7.29 19.95
C VAL A 494 -2.72 8.35 20.76
N LEU A 495 -3.42 9.26 20.09
CA LEU A 495 -4.27 10.27 20.72
C LEU A 495 -5.39 9.62 21.53
N PHE A 496 -6.00 8.54 21.03
CA PHE A 496 -6.95 7.75 21.80
C PHE A 496 -6.26 6.78 22.78
N MET A 497 -5.06 6.32 22.46
CA MET A 497 -4.31 5.37 23.29
C MET A 497 -3.97 5.94 24.66
N THR A 498 -3.44 7.16 24.67
CA THR A 498 -2.93 7.77 25.90
C THR A 498 -4.03 8.00 26.94
N PRO A 499 -5.19 8.60 26.61
CA PRO A 499 -6.31 8.73 27.54
C PRO A 499 -6.82 7.40 28.11
N TYR A 500 -7.04 6.36 27.28
CA TYR A 500 -7.59 5.11 27.81
C TYR A 500 -6.61 4.45 28.78
N ILE A 501 -5.31 4.57 28.53
CA ILE A 501 -4.29 4.05 29.44
C ILE A 501 -4.37 4.81 30.76
N LEU A 502 -4.46 6.14 30.75
CA LEU A 502 -4.58 6.93 31.98
C LEU A 502 -5.83 6.57 32.78
N VAL A 503 -6.97 6.41 32.11
CA VAL A 503 -8.22 5.95 32.75
C VAL A 503 -8.08 4.53 33.31
N LEU A 504 -7.37 3.64 32.61
CA LEU A 504 -7.10 2.28 33.11
C LEU A 504 -6.23 2.31 34.38
N PHE A 505 -5.20 3.15 34.43
CA PHE A 505 -4.36 3.30 35.62
C PHE A 505 -5.12 3.93 36.80
N ASP A 506 -6.02 4.88 36.53
CA ASP A 506 -6.92 5.46 37.53
C ASP A 506 -7.84 4.40 38.16
N PHE A 507 -8.42 3.50 37.34
CA PHE A 507 -9.18 2.34 37.84
C PHE A 507 -8.35 1.39 38.73
N LEU A 508 -7.04 1.34 38.53
CA LEU A 508 -6.11 0.54 39.33
C LEU A 508 -5.63 1.28 40.59
N GLY A 509 -6.09 2.51 40.83
CA GLY A 509 -5.71 3.31 41.99
C GLY A 509 -4.30 3.90 41.91
N MET A 510 -3.69 3.88 40.72
CA MET A 510 -2.36 4.46 40.48
C MET A 510 -2.53 5.91 40.03
N GLY A 511 -2.00 6.87 40.80
CA GLY A 511 -2.25 8.30 40.63
C GLY A 511 -2.10 8.82 39.18
N SER A 512 -3.15 9.46 38.66
CA SER A 512 -3.28 9.76 37.23
C SER A 512 -2.36 10.88 36.71
N MET A 513 -2.08 11.89 37.53
CA MET A 513 -1.30 13.06 37.12
C MET A 513 0.21 12.77 36.99
N SER A 514 0.76 11.94 37.89
CA SER A 514 2.17 11.52 37.81
C SER A 514 2.39 10.64 36.58
N ILE A 515 1.48 9.72 36.29
CA ILE A 515 1.58 8.80 35.16
C ILE A 515 1.50 9.53 33.81
N ALA A 516 0.65 10.57 33.70
CA ALA A 516 0.58 11.39 32.49
C ALA A 516 1.91 12.12 32.23
N ARG A 517 2.57 12.61 33.29
CA ARG A 517 3.88 13.27 33.21
C ARG A 517 4.98 12.27 32.82
N GLU A 518 5.00 11.10 33.45
CA GLU A 518 5.92 10.00 33.12
C GLU A 518 5.78 9.60 31.64
N ARG A 519 4.54 9.44 31.13
CA ARG A 519 4.28 9.17 29.69
C ARG A 519 5.02 10.14 28.77
N ILE A 520 4.96 11.44 29.08
CA ILE A 520 5.55 12.49 28.23
C ILE A 520 7.08 12.40 28.28
N TYR A 521 7.67 12.30 29.46
CA TYR A 521 9.13 12.19 29.61
C TYR A 521 9.69 10.92 28.98
N ASP A 522 9.07 9.77 29.23
CA ASP A 522 9.51 8.49 28.66
C ASP A 522 9.43 8.50 27.14
N THR A 523 8.38 9.13 26.59
CA THR A 523 8.24 9.27 25.15
C THR A 523 9.32 10.17 24.58
N LEU A 524 9.61 11.31 25.20
CA LEU A 524 10.66 12.23 24.76
C LEU A 524 12.04 11.57 24.77
N ILE A 525 12.37 10.84 25.84
CA ILE A 525 13.65 10.14 25.99
C ILE A 525 13.76 9.02 24.94
N GLY A 526 12.76 8.14 24.84
CA GLY A 526 12.75 7.05 23.87
C GLY A 526 12.81 7.56 22.43
N SER A 527 12.07 8.63 22.11
CA SER A 527 12.09 9.32 20.83
C SER A 527 13.46 9.89 20.48
N GLY A 528 14.12 10.55 21.45
CA GLY A 528 15.45 11.12 21.26
C GLY A 528 16.50 10.06 20.95
N ILE A 529 16.53 8.98 21.75
CA ILE A 529 17.47 7.87 21.56
C ILE A 529 17.24 7.20 20.19
N ALA A 530 15.98 6.91 19.83
CA ALA A 530 15.65 6.25 18.56
C ALA A 530 16.02 7.09 17.33
N LEU A 531 15.78 8.40 17.35
CA LEU A 531 16.13 9.30 16.24
C LEU A 531 17.64 9.43 16.07
N LEU A 532 18.38 9.67 17.16
CA LEU A 532 19.83 9.79 17.14
C LEU A 532 20.48 8.51 16.62
N ALA A 533 20.02 7.36 17.11
CA ALA A 533 20.52 6.07 16.64
C ALA A 533 20.16 5.81 15.17
N SER A 534 18.96 6.19 14.71
CA SER A 534 18.59 6.01 13.31
C SER A 534 19.40 6.88 12.35
N TYR A 535 19.93 8.00 12.82
CA TYR A 535 20.83 8.87 12.06
C TYR A 535 22.28 8.35 12.08
N SER A 536 22.77 7.95 13.25
CA SER A 536 24.20 7.64 13.45
C SER A 536 24.60 6.17 13.27
N LEU A 537 23.73 5.21 13.60
CA LEU A 537 24.07 3.78 13.61
C LEU A 537 23.63 3.08 12.33
N PHE A 538 24.60 2.72 11.48
CA PHE A 538 24.40 1.95 10.24
C PHE A 538 23.24 2.47 9.36
N PRO A 539 23.23 3.77 8.96
CA PRO A 539 22.13 4.31 8.17
C PRO A 539 21.98 3.54 6.85
N ASN A 540 20.75 3.46 6.36
CA ASN A 540 20.42 2.86 5.07
C ASN A 540 19.61 3.88 4.31
N TRP A 541 20.31 4.71 3.53
CA TRP A 541 19.70 5.85 2.85
C TRP A 541 18.95 5.38 1.60
N GLU A 542 17.80 5.97 1.33
CA GLU A 542 16.95 5.56 0.21
C GLU A 542 17.59 5.92 -1.15
N HIS A 543 18.45 6.95 -1.21
CA HIS A 543 19.16 7.30 -2.44
C HIS A 543 20.08 6.18 -2.96
N GLU A 544 20.63 5.34 -2.08
CA GLU A 544 21.45 4.19 -2.47
C GLU A 544 20.63 3.13 -3.22
N LYS A 545 19.32 3.03 -2.94
CA LYS A 545 18.39 2.09 -3.60
C LYS A 545 17.76 2.67 -4.86
N LEU A 546 17.65 4.00 -4.97
CA LEU A 546 17.05 4.67 -6.12
C LEU A 546 17.75 4.29 -7.42
N LYS A 547 19.08 4.22 -7.41
CA LYS A 547 19.88 3.77 -8.55
C LYS A 547 19.45 2.42 -9.09
N GLN A 548 19.36 1.41 -8.22
CA GLN A 548 18.93 0.07 -8.62
C GLN A 548 17.47 0.07 -9.10
N ALA A 549 16.58 0.78 -8.41
CA ALA A 549 15.18 0.89 -8.82
C ALA A 549 15.01 1.55 -10.21
N MET A 550 15.85 2.52 -10.55
CA MET A 550 15.88 3.15 -11.89
C MET A 550 16.36 2.16 -12.96
N ILE A 551 17.34 1.32 -12.68
CA ILE A 551 17.80 0.27 -13.59
C ILE A 551 16.69 -0.77 -13.79
N ASP A 552 16.04 -1.19 -12.71
CA ASP A 552 15.00 -2.23 -12.72
C ASP A 552 13.76 -1.79 -13.52
N ILE A 553 13.34 -0.52 -13.44
CA ILE A 553 12.22 -0.01 -14.23
C ILE A 553 12.54 0.09 -15.72
N ILE A 554 13.76 0.50 -16.08
CA ILE A 554 14.19 0.55 -17.49
C ILE A 554 14.20 -0.86 -18.08
N LYS A 555 14.76 -1.85 -17.36
CA LYS A 555 14.79 -3.25 -17.80
C LYS A 555 13.38 -3.83 -17.91
N ALA A 556 12.49 -3.50 -16.99
CA ALA A 556 11.10 -3.91 -17.05
C ALA A 556 10.39 -3.31 -18.27
N ASN A 557 10.56 -2.00 -18.53
CA ASN A 557 9.99 -1.32 -19.70
C ASN A 557 10.56 -1.86 -21.02
N SER A 558 11.87 -2.13 -21.08
CA SER A 558 12.52 -2.77 -22.24
C SER A 558 11.93 -4.15 -22.53
N SER A 559 11.78 -4.98 -21.50
CA SER A 559 11.15 -6.31 -21.62
C SER A 559 9.69 -6.22 -22.05
N TYR A 560 8.94 -5.27 -21.48
CA TYR A 560 7.54 -5.06 -21.84
C TYR A 560 7.37 -4.57 -23.27
N PHE A 561 8.17 -3.60 -23.70
CA PHE A 561 8.17 -3.12 -25.08
C PHE A 561 8.51 -4.25 -26.05
N LYS A 562 9.53 -5.06 -25.75
CA LYS A 562 9.88 -6.23 -26.56
C LYS A 562 8.71 -7.20 -26.72
N GLU A 563 8.01 -7.55 -25.64
CA GLU A 563 6.84 -8.44 -25.73
C GLU A 563 5.70 -7.81 -26.53
N VAL A 564 5.51 -6.49 -26.46
CA VAL A 564 4.51 -5.78 -27.28
C VAL A 564 4.89 -5.76 -28.75
N THR A 565 6.16 -5.54 -29.10
CA THR A 565 6.59 -5.49 -30.50
C THR A 565 6.53 -6.86 -31.17
N LEU A 566 6.73 -7.94 -30.42
CA LEU A 566 6.47 -9.31 -30.91
C LEU A 566 5.01 -9.50 -31.36
N LEU A 567 4.04 -8.79 -30.77
CA LEU A 567 2.63 -8.84 -31.22
C LEU A 567 2.42 -8.27 -32.62
N TYR A 568 3.34 -7.43 -33.10
CA TYR A 568 3.29 -6.79 -34.41
C TYR A 568 4.14 -7.52 -35.46
N PHE A 569 5.25 -8.15 -35.06
CA PHE A 569 6.21 -8.76 -35.98
C PHE A 569 6.14 -10.30 -36.06
N GLU A 570 5.60 -11.00 -35.07
CA GLU A 570 5.55 -12.47 -35.02
C GLU A 570 4.12 -13.03 -34.92
N GLN A 571 3.89 -14.22 -35.51
CA GLN A 571 2.58 -14.89 -35.51
C GLN A 571 2.30 -15.70 -34.23
N THR A 572 3.33 -16.13 -33.50
CA THR A 572 3.18 -16.97 -32.28
C THR A 572 3.01 -16.11 -31.03
N GLN A 573 1.79 -16.08 -30.49
CA GLN A 573 1.44 -15.25 -29.36
C GLN A 573 1.59 -16.00 -28.02
N ASN A 574 2.49 -15.54 -27.15
CA ASN A 574 2.52 -15.96 -25.76
C ASN A 574 1.92 -14.87 -24.85
N LEU A 575 0.59 -14.90 -24.69
CA LEU A 575 -0.16 -13.98 -23.83
C LEU A 575 0.30 -13.99 -22.36
N THR A 576 0.97 -15.05 -21.90
CA THR A 576 1.47 -15.14 -20.53
C THR A 576 2.69 -14.26 -20.31
N ASN A 577 3.66 -14.31 -21.23
CA ASN A 577 4.90 -13.53 -21.13
C ASN A 577 4.61 -12.03 -21.19
N TYR A 578 3.75 -11.61 -22.11
CA TYR A 578 3.22 -10.24 -22.18
C TYR A 578 2.64 -9.77 -20.82
N LYS A 579 1.75 -10.57 -20.21
CA LYS A 579 1.13 -10.23 -18.92
C LYS A 579 2.15 -10.16 -17.78
N LEU A 580 3.18 -11.01 -17.79
CA LEU A 580 4.24 -11.01 -16.79
C LEU A 580 5.17 -9.79 -16.93
N ALA A 581 5.60 -9.46 -18.15
CA ALA A 581 6.41 -8.28 -18.43
C ALA A 581 5.68 -6.99 -18.04
N ARG A 582 4.38 -6.91 -18.36
CA ARG A 582 3.52 -5.82 -17.93
C ARG A 582 3.43 -5.69 -16.40
N LYS A 583 3.23 -6.81 -15.70
CA LYS A 583 3.22 -6.84 -14.23
C LYS A 583 4.55 -6.32 -13.65
N ALA A 584 5.67 -6.69 -14.26
CA ALA A 584 6.99 -6.24 -13.81
C ALA A 584 7.15 -4.72 -13.91
N VAL A 585 6.71 -4.09 -15.00
CA VAL A 585 6.72 -2.62 -15.16
C VAL A 585 5.95 -1.92 -14.05
N TYR A 586 4.75 -2.40 -13.74
CA TYR A 586 3.92 -1.80 -12.70
C TYR A 586 4.53 -1.95 -11.31
N VAL A 587 5.12 -3.10 -11.00
CA VAL A 587 5.82 -3.32 -9.72
C VAL A 587 7.04 -2.42 -9.60
N SER A 588 7.88 -2.34 -10.64
CA SER A 588 9.08 -1.49 -10.63
C SER A 588 8.74 0.00 -10.56
N THR A 589 7.66 0.44 -11.24
CA THR A 589 7.14 1.82 -11.17
C THR A 589 6.70 2.15 -9.74
N SER A 590 5.92 1.27 -9.11
CA SER A 590 5.48 1.43 -7.73
C SER A 590 6.65 1.53 -6.75
N ASN A 591 7.66 0.68 -6.93
CA ASN A 591 8.86 0.68 -6.10
C ASN A 591 9.66 1.98 -6.24
N LEU A 592 9.88 2.46 -7.47
CA LEU A 592 10.60 3.71 -7.73
C LEU A 592 9.87 4.91 -7.11
N ALA A 593 8.56 5.03 -7.35
CA ALA A 593 7.76 6.13 -6.81
C ALA A 593 7.74 6.14 -5.27
N SER A 594 7.62 4.96 -4.64
CA SER A 594 7.68 4.83 -3.17
C SER A 594 9.04 5.22 -2.59
N LEU A 595 10.15 4.83 -3.25
CA LEU A 595 11.51 5.25 -2.85
C LEU A 595 11.70 6.76 -3.01
N PHE A 596 11.26 7.32 -4.13
CA PHE A 596 11.34 8.76 -4.41
C PHE A 596 10.54 9.58 -3.39
N GLN A 597 9.33 9.16 -3.04
CA GLN A 597 8.52 9.82 -2.02
C GLN A 597 9.17 9.77 -0.63
N ARG A 598 9.76 8.62 -0.25
CA ARG A 598 10.44 8.46 1.04
C ARG A 598 11.70 9.33 1.16
N MET A 599 12.35 9.65 0.04
CA MET A 599 13.53 10.52 0.01
C MET A 599 13.21 11.94 0.52
N PHE A 600 12.02 12.50 0.28
CA PHE A 600 11.64 13.83 0.79
C PHE A 600 11.64 13.93 2.32
N SER A 601 11.53 12.79 3.02
CA SER A 601 11.57 12.74 4.48
C SER A 601 12.99 12.63 5.05
N GLU A 602 13.99 12.36 4.21
CA GLU A 602 15.41 12.33 4.58
C GLU A 602 15.96 13.72 4.89
N PRO A 603 17.12 13.84 5.58
CA PRO A 603 17.79 15.11 5.78
C PRO A 603 18.11 15.80 4.44
N LYS A 604 18.03 17.13 4.37
CA LYS A 604 18.26 17.90 3.13
C LYS A 604 19.58 17.57 2.44
N SER A 605 20.62 17.23 3.20
CA SER A 605 21.93 16.82 2.67
C SER A 605 21.94 15.50 1.90
N LYS A 606 20.87 14.70 2.00
CA LYS A 606 20.72 13.39 1.34
C LYS A 606 19.68 13.38 0.22
N GLN A 607 18.95 14.49 0.02
CA GLN A 607 17.97 14.63 -1.06
C GLN A 607 18.65 15.08 -2.36
N LEU A 608 19.38 14.17 -3.00
CA LEU A 608 20.17 14.46 -4.22
C LEU A 608 19.31 14.36 -5.49
N HIS A 609 19.59 15.20 -6.48
CA HIS A 609 19.01 15.13 -7.85
C HIS A 609 17.47 15.05 -7.92
N ILE A 610 16.75 15.74 -7.03
CA ILE A 610 15.28 15.66 -6.93
C ILE A 610 14.59 16.00 -8.26
N LYS A 611 15.07 17.02 -8.97
CA LYS A 611 14.46 17.49 -10.23
C LYS A 611 14.61 16.43 -11.32
N GLU A 612 15.82 15.90 -11.48
CA GLU A 612 16.15 14.88 -12.46
C GLU A 612 15.42 13.56 -12.15
N LEU A 613 15.33 13.16 -10.88
CA LEU A 613 14.58 11.97 -10.47
C LEU A 613 13.07 12.12 -10.72
N HIS A 614 12.50 13.31 -10.50
CA HIS A 614 11.12 13.60 -10.85
C HIS A 614 10.90 13.45 -12.36
N GLN A 615 11.75 14.09 -13.17
CA GLN A 615 11.71 13.97 -14.64
C GLN A 615 11.84 12.52 -15.08
N PHE A 616 12.75 11.75 -14.48
CA PHE A 616 12.96 10.34 -14.80
C PHE A 616 11.73 9.49 -14.51
N THR A 617 11.08 9.73 -13.37
CA THR A 617 9.86 9.03 -12.97
C THR A 617 8.71 9.33 -13.94
N VAL A 618 8.55 10.61 -14.33
CA VAL A 618 7.56 11.02 -15.33
C VAL A 618 7.85 10.35 -16.68
N LEU A 619 9.08 10.45 -17.19
CA LEU A 619 9.44 9.86 -18.49
C LEU A 619 9.22 8.35 -18.53
N ASN A 620 9.56 7.61 -17.48
CA ASN A 620 9.30 6.17 -17.43
C ASN A 620 7.80 5.86 -17.41
N HIS A 621 7.00 6.65 -16.72
CA HIS A 621 5.54 6.50 -16.76
C HIS A 621 4.97 6.79 -18.15
N LEU A 622 5.48 7.81 -18.84
CA LEU A 622 5.12 8.09 -20.24
C LEU A 622 5.46 6.91 -21.13
N LEU A 623 6.67 6.36 -20.99
CA LEU A 623 7.12 5.21 -21.74
C LEU A 623 6.17 4.01 -21.53
N SER A 624 5.90 3.65 -20.28
CA SER A 624 4.99 2.54 -19.95
C SER A 624 3.58 2.76 -20.51
N SER A 625 3.09 4.00 -20.47
CA SER A 625 1.77 4.37 -20.99
C SER A 625 1.72 4.26 -22.50
N TYR A 626 2.71 4.76 -23.24
CA TYR A 626 2.77 4.61 -24.70
C TYR A 626 2.90 3.16 -25.14
N ILE A 627 3.68 2.33 -24.43
CA ILE A 627 3.75 0.89 -24.70
C ILE A 627 2.39 0.21 -24.46
N ALA A 628 1.68 0.60 -23.40
CA ALA A 628 0.34 0.09 -23.11
C ALA A 628 -0.68 0.50 -24.19
N THR A 629 -0.66 1.77 -24.62
CA THR A 629 -1.47 2.27 -25.74
C THR A 629 -1.21 1.47 -27.02
N LEU A 630 0.06 1.25 -27.36
CA LEU A 630 0.46 0.43 -28.50
C LEU A 630 -0.07 -1.02 -28.38
N SER A 631 -0.05 -1.61 -27.19
CA SER A 631 -0.62 -2.96 -26.99
C SER A 631 -2.15 -3.00 -27.17
N LEU A 632 -2.85 -1.91 -26.83
CA LEU A 632 -4.30 -1.79 -26.94
C LEU A 632 -4.74 -1.71 -28.42
N TYR A 633 -4.04 -0.90 -29.22
CA TYR A 633 -4.35 -0.72 -30.64
C TYR A 633 -4.38 -2.05 -31.40
N LYS A 634 -3.40 -2.94 -31.15
CA LYS A 634 -3.37 -4.27 -31.79
C LYS A 634 -4.58 -5.13 -31.43
N LYS A 635 -5.06 -5.01 -30.20
CA LYS A 635 -6.21 -5.79 -29.69
C LYS A 635 -7.53 -5.29 -30.27
N GLU A 636 -7.67 -3.98 -30.43
CA GLU A 636 -8.89 -3.35 -30.95
C GLU A 636 -8.98 -3.46 -32.48
N HIS A 637 -7.84 -3.50 -33.19
CA HIS A 637 -7.76 -3.52 -34.67
C HIS A 637 -7.18 -4.83 -35.22
N GLN A 638 -7.51 -5.96 -34.57
CA GLN A 638 -6.98 -7.29 -34.91
C GLN A 638 -7.24 -7.72 -36.38
N PHE A 639 -8.12 -7.02 -37.10
CA PHE A 639 -8.61 -7.36 -38.44
C PHE A 639 -7.96 -6.58 -39.60
N VAL A 640 -7.07 -5.60 -39.34
CA VAL A 640 -6.35 -4.88 -40.40
C VAL A 640 -4.91 -5.39 -40.44
N HIS A 641 -4.54 -6.07 -41.53
CA HIS A 641 -3.16 -6.52 -41.77
C HIS A 641 -2.42 -5.49 -42.62
N SER A 642 -1.61 -4.68 -41.95
CA SER A 642 -0.63 -3.80 -42.59
C SER A 642 0.77 -4.34 -42.29
N ASN A 643 1.65 -4.36 -43.29
CA ASN A 643 3.03 -4.81 -43.10
C ASN A 643 3.82 -3.76 -42.32
N PHE A 644 4.14 -4.04 -41.05
CA PHE A 644 4.85 -3.10 -40.17
C PHE A 644 6.37 -3.29 -40.19
N GLU A 645 6.95 -4.06 -41.13
CA GLU A 645 8.40 -4.31 -41.19
C GLU A 645 9.26 -3.02 -41.18
N GLU A 646 8.75 -1.92 -41.74
CA GLU A 646 9.42 -0.61 -41.74
C GLU A 646 9.64 -0.02 -40.33
N LEU A 647 8.89 -0.47 -39.32
CA LEU A 647 9.01 -0.02 -37.92
C LEU A 647 10.04 -0.82 -37.13
N LYS A 648 10.56 -1.92 -37.68
CA LYS A 648 11.53 -2.79 -37.01
C LYS A 648 12.83 -2.07 -36.62
N PRO A 649 13.44 -1.21 -37.47
CA PRO A 649 14.62 -0.44 -37.07
C PRO A 649 14.36 0.52 -35.91
N VAL A 650 13.19 1.17 -35.87
CA VAL A 650 12.78 2.08 -34.78
C VAL A 650 12.61 1.30 -33.47
N SER A 651 11.99 0.12 -33.54
CA SER A 651 11.86 -0.80 -32.40
C SER A 651 13.22 -1.24 -31.85
N GLU A 652 14.13 -1.68 -32.72
CA GLU A 652 15.47 -2.15 -32.32
C GLU A 652 16.31 -1.03 -31.72
N ASN A 653 16.27 0.18 -32.30
CA ASN A 653 16.95 1.34 -31.75
C ASN A 653 16.37 1.79 -30.39
N THR A 654 15.06 1.70 -30.22
CA THR A 654 14.41 1.98 -28.93
C THR A 654 14.88 1.01 -27.84
N LEU A 655 14.94 -0.29 -28.13
CA LEU A 655 15.47 -1.29 -27.19
C LEU A 655 16.96 -1.05 -26.88
N TYR A 656 17.75 -0.67 -27.88
CA TYR A 656 19.15 -0.30 -27.71
C TYR A 656 19.30 0.91 -26.76
N LEU A 657 18.54 1.99 -26.97
CA LEU A 657 18.55 3.18 -26.11
C LEU A 657 18.19 2.86 -24.66
N LEU A 658 17.18 2.01 -24.42
CA LEU A 658 16.79 1.61 -23.07
C LEU A 658 17.88 0.78 -22.39
N ASN A 659 18.45 -0.21 -23.08
CA ASN A 659 19.53 -1.02 -22.50
C ASN A 659 20.76 -0.17 -22.19
N LEU A 660 21.14 0.74 -23.11
CA LEU A 660 22.25 1.67 -22.90
C LEU A 660 21.98 2.62 -21.73
N SER A 661 20.74 3.08 -21.54
CA SER A 661 20.34 3.89 -20.38
C SER A 661 20.54 3.13 -19.06
N ALA A 662 20.16 1.85 -19.02
CA ALA A 662 20.36 1.00 -17.84
C ALA A 662 21.85 0.76 -17.56
N ASP A 663 22.66 0.56 -18.61
CA ASP A 663 24.10 0.37 -18.49
C ASP A 663 24.82 1.64 -18.02
N ASN A 664 24.44 2.82 -18.53
CA ASN A 664 24.98 4.12 -18.10
C ASN A 664 24.68 4.42 -16.62
N LEU A 665 23.50 4.02 -16.14
CA LEU A 665 23.20 4.09 -14.71
C LEU A 665 24.02 3.07 -13.91
N ALA A 666 24.30 1.88 -14.43
CA ALA A 666 25.04 0.84 -13.72
C ALA A 666 26.55 1.14 -13.62
N VAL A 667 27.17 1.46 -14.76
CA VAL A 667 28.60 1.74 -14.92
C VAL A 667 28.71 3.12 -15.56
N HIS A 668 29.16 4.11 -14.81
CA HIS A 668 29.29 5.47 -15.34
C HIS A 668 30.31 5.48 -16.49
N GLN A 669 29.83 5.65 -17.72
CA GLN A 669 30.70 5.81 -18.88
C GLN A 669 30.94 7.32 -19.09
N GLU A 670 32.21 7.75 -19.07
CA GLU A 670 32.58 9.16 -19.28
C GLU A 670 32.39 9.64 -20.73
N ASN A 671 32.19 8.71 -21.68
CA ASN A 671 32.01 9.01 -23.09
C ASN A 671 30.53 9.21 -23.43
N MET A 672 30.16 10.42 -23.84
CA MET A 672 28.87 10.75 -24.43
C MET A 672 28.66 9.89 -25.68
N SER A 673 27.74 8.92 -25.62
CA SER A 673 27.42 8.09 -26.77
C SER A 673 26.50 8.89 -27.70
N ASN A 674 27.01 9.29 -28.86
CA ASN A 674 26.24 10.06 -29.83
C ASN A 674 25.30 9.13 -30.60
N VAL A 675 24.24 8.65 -29.94
CA VAL A 675 23.26 7.73 -30.53
C VAL A 675 22.20 8.56 -31.29
N PRO A 676 22.09 8.44 -32.62
CA PRO A 676 21.11 9.19 -33.39
C PRO A 676 19.70 8.62 -33.21
N LEU A 677 18.69 9.50 -33.22
CA LEU A 677 17.30 9.10 -33.39
C LEU A 677 17.09 8.66 -34.84
N ILE A 678 16.61 7.43 -35.06
CA ILE A 678 16.19 6.99 -36.39
C ILE A 678 14.89 7.73 -36.72
N ARG A 679 14.94 8.61 -37.72
CA ARG A 679 13.77 9.29 -38.27
C ARG A 679 13.30 8.55 -39.52
N ARG A 680 12.00 8.29 -39.61
CA ARG A 680 11.38 7.77 -40.83
C ARG A 680 11.61 8.76 -41.98
N LYS A 681 11.92 8.27 -43.19
CA LYS A 681 11.82 9.10 -44.39
C LYS A 681 10.33 9.41 -44.57
N ASN A 682 9.96 10.68 -44.71
CA ASN A 682 8.62 11.05 -45.15
C ASN A 682 8.42 10.48 -46.57
N SER A 683 7.88 9.28 -46.69
CA SER A 683 7.35 8.77 -47.94
C SER A 683 6.07 9.55 -48.21
N THR A 684 6.15 10.48 -49.14
CA THR A 684 5.05 11.26 -49.73
C THR A 684 4.00 10.40 -50.44
N GLU A 685 4.01 9.07 -50.27
CA GLU A 685 3.13 8.12 -50.96
C GLU A 685 2.70 6.96 -50.04
N ILE A 686 2.27 7.26 -48.80
CA ILE A 686 1.41 6.32 -48.06
C ILE A 686 -0.02 6.83 -48.23
N SER A 687 -0.74 6.19 -49.14
CA SER A 687 -2.18 6.35 -49.32
C SER A 687 -2.89 6.13 -47.98
N VAL A 688 -3.58 7.18 -47.53
CA VAL A 688 -4.72 7.26 -46.60
C VAL A 688 -5.22 5.89 -46.09
N GLU A 689 -4.58 5.38 -45.04
CA GLU A 689 -5.25 4.55 -44.02
C GLU A 689 -4.82 5.12 -42.66
N ASP A 690 -5.68 5.98 -42.10
CA ASP A 690 -5.43 6.84 -40.93
C ASP A 690 -4.92 6.07 -39.68
N GLU A 691 -5.21 4.77 -39.56
CA GLU A 691 -4.79 3.92 -38.43
C GLU A 691 -3.29 3.56 -38.44
N ASN A 692 -2.69 3.39 -39.62
CA ASN A 692 -1.26 3.05 -39.75
C ASN A 692 -0.36 4.21 -39.33
N MET A 693 -0.83 5.45 -39.51
CA MET A 693 -0.11 6.65 -39.09
C MET A 693 -0.03 6.74 -37.56
N ILE A 694 -1.10 6.38 -36.85
CA ILE A 694 -1.17 6.41 -35.38
C ILE A 694 -0.20 5.41 -34.77
N ILE A 695 -0.19 4.15 -35.23
CA ILE A 695 0.73 3.12 -34.72
C ILE A 695 2.17 3.57 -34.90
N ALA A 696 2.50 4.09 -36.08
CA ALA A 696 3.85 4.53 -36.37
C ALA A 696 4.26 5.79 -35.56
N GLU A 697 3.35 6.73 -35.32
CA GLU A 697 3.58 7.86 -34.39
C GLU A 697 3.78 7.40 -32.95
N GLN A 698 3.10 6.34 -32.51
CA GLN A 698 3.32 5.75 -31.19
C GLN A 698 4.73 5.16 -31.08
N PHE A 699 5.21 4.43 -32.10
CA PHE A 699 6.61 3.96 -32.13
C PHE A 699 7.62 5.12 -32.04
N ASP A 700 7.39 6.21 -32.78
CA ASP A 700 8.24 7.40 -32.72
C ASP A 700 8.21 8.09 -31.34
N SER A 701 7.02 8.15 -30.72
CA SER A 701 6.83 8.72 -29.38
C SER A 701 7.54 7.90 -28.31
N ILE A 702 7.46 6.57 -28.38
CA ILE A 702 8.19 5.64 -27.51
C ILE A 702 9.70 5.85 -27.68
N GLN A 703 10.20 5.90 -28.93
CA GLN A 703 11.62 6.12 -29.21
C GLN A 703 12.11 7.47 -28.66
N LYS A 704 11.32 8.54 -28.81
CA LYS A 704 11.64 9.87 -28.29
C LYS A 704 11.76 9.86 -26.78
N VAL A 705 10.81 9.25 -26.07
CA VAL A 705 10.87 9.13 -24.61
C VAL A 705 12.07 8.28 -24.17
N ALA A 706 12.35 7.16 -24.85
CA ALA A 706 13.52 6.34 -24.57
C ALA A 706 14.83 7.14 -24.71
N TYR A 707 14.90 8.03 -25.70
CA TYR A 707 16.04 8.92 -25.89
C TYR A 707 16.15 10.01 -24.81
N ASP A 708 15.03 10.57 -24.36
CA ASP A 708 15.01 11.53 -23.26
C ASP A 708 15.43 10.87 -21.94
N ILE A 709 15.02 9.62 -21.70
CA ILE A 709 15.48 8.78 -20.57
C ILE A 709 17.00 8.55 -20.67
N PHE A 710 17.50 8.22 -21.85
CA PHE A 710 18.94 8.05 -22.10
C PHE A 710 19.75 9.30 -21.76
N LYS A 711 19.34 10.47 -22.27
CA LYS A 711 19.98 11.75 -21.94
C LYS A 711 19.95 12.09 -20.46
N LEU A 712 18.86 11.73 -19.78
CA LEU A 712 18.72 11.97 -18.35
C LEU A 712 19.61 11.01 -17.54
N ALA A 713 19.72 9.75 -17.98
CA ALA A 713 20.62 8.76 -17.40
C ALA A 713 22.10 9.19 -17.50
N GLU A 714 22.51 9.80 -18.61
CA GLU A 714 23.86 10.38 -18.74
C GLU A 714 24.14 11.52 -17.74
N LYS A 715 23.11 12.32 -17.42
CA LYS A 715 23.22 13.44 -16.46
C LYS A 715 23.21 13.00 -15.00
N LEU A 716 22.56 11.89 -14.69
CA LEU A 716 22.36 11.39 -13.33
C LEU A 716 23.62 10.70 -12.80
N LYS A 717 24.45 11.47 -12.07
CA LYS A 717 25.61 10.96 -11.33
C LYS A 717 25.18 10.45 -9.95
N ILE A 718 24.48 9.30 -9.92
CA ILE A 718 24.03 8.63 -8.67
C ILE A 718 24.94 7.47 -8.30
#